data_AF-A0A1V5YXV1-F1
#
_entry.id   AF-A0A1V5YXV1-F1
#
_cell.length_a   1.000
_cell.length_b   1.000
_cell.length_c   1.000
_cell.angle_alpha   90.00
_cell.angle_beta   90.00
_cell.angle_gamma   90.00
#
_symmetry.space_group_name_H-M   'P 1'
#
loop_
_entity.id
_entity.type
_entity.pdbx_description
1 polymer ?
#
loop_
_entity_poly.entity_id
_entity_poly.type
_entity_poly.pdbx_seq_one_letter_code
_entity_poly.pdbx_strand_id
1 'polypeptide(L)'
;MLSNYSYHGCLRQLQTGPDPEALTKLQHVDFSGDSLNSWKCEDDPAEKEWQQVVSQAKPSSNGLVLQGFFTDIRPLDNLKKSTALYWAPLSVSAEEDERFPLDCTRYPLVEITYRGLTRHARLACQWSYPGGAHLVHLETTGDWRTAALMIPLRGFPGEITRFTLRVYASTRSEESVEIARVRFRELLPEEQQTLDFYFAVSPDMSAPRKYPLLDEHLPFGVSMDADTVSRLANMMDINYFDYWRLAFEDIARHHHDCVIVERMEVMTDENRSILVDLAENFGLRLIPTFRWPLEQFEEKGDEWIRTYIEPHATSRGIFAWNIHDNPEEHYFKSYLSARDKIAAVDTRHPVVFHSRQADTFPLYAPHFAAAGFSHFKPGDALSVKDSLRTHLPLMGGQQLWITAPAFVRASGAPEWSTSPQLRMMLNMTLANGARGWMAHCYHNTPVWLNGHYQRSLTGPFLTFSDLWAELGTRIERLSVMAPLFLYARPMSENNPFGIKVAVRKSVKSPLAQDEDALSIFWLEGPDYYLCHLINNDAGHVTSVDLSFPDSLPDNMEIYDTTALVRIRAWAQAPRRQHLEMSPGQGQLYLIAKAPVCLHWREVFARRILTADQRQTKVDLELARQYELDVAEIETTLRARDEEMSLEELHSARAAKDALFNLIYATPAIYETRELLVKASSIIRGCDEAICSLHGQENIKKARKLGPKVVPYARTLTELRLRLRRGYGDEIKQEAEDLVQKSLELLHTIWHNLAT
;
A
#
# COMPACT_ATOMS: atom_id res chain seq x y z
N MET A 1 2.95 3.38 46.70
CA MET A 1 3.94 2.45 46.11
C MET A 1 4.51 3.15 44.89
N LEU A 2 5.83 3.21 44.74
CA LEU A 2 6.44 3.71 43.51
C LEU A 2 6.15 2.67 42.42
N SER A 3 5.29 2.99 41.46
CA SER A 3 5.11 2.18 40.25
C SER A 3 6.44 2.07 39.52
N ASN A 4 6.76 0.92 38.94
CA ASN A 4 7.91 0.82 38.04
C ASN A 4 7.74 1.84 36.90
N TYR A 5 8.72 2.71 36.67
CA TYR A 5 8.67 3.73 35.63
C TYR A 5 9.52 3.29 34.45
N SER A 6 9.02 3.41 33.21
CA SER A 6 9.75 3.04 32.00
C SER A 6 9.53 4.04 30.88
N TYR A 7 10.63 4.52 30.29
CA TYR A 7 10.61 5.33 29.08
C TYR A 7 10.57 4.45 27.82
N HIS A 8 9.86 4.92 26.80
CA HIS A 8 9.76 4.28 25.49
C HIS A 8 10.38 5.14 24.38
N GLY A 9 10.59 4.53 23.20
CA GLY A 9 11.06 5.23 21.99
C GLY A 9 12.42 5.90 22.17
N CYS A 10 12.52 7.14 21.71
CA CYS A 10 13.73 7.97 21.82
C CYS A 10 14.21 8.22 23.26
N LEU A 11 13.34 8.11 24.28
CA LEU A 11 13.70 8.31 25.70
C LEU A 11 14.13 7.02 26.40
N ARG A 12 14.09 5.86 25.74
CA ARG A 12 14.38 4.54 26.35
C ARG A 12 15.76 4.43 27.00
N GLN A 13 16.70 5.31 26.65
CA GLN A 13 18.05 5.36 27.24
C GLN A 13 18.06 5.82 28.71
N LEU A 14 16.99 6.50 29.17
CA LEU A 14 16.82 6.87 30.57
C LEU A 14 16.46 5.61 31.38
N GLN A 15 17.41 5.13 32.17
CA GLN A 15 17.26 3.88 32.94
C GLN A 15 16.52 4.06 34.27
N THR A 16 16.50 5.27 34.82
CA THR A 16 15.87 5.57 36.10
C THR A 16 14.59 6.38 35.90
N GLY A 17 13.57 6.06 36.68
CA GLY A 17 12.36 6.88 36.74
C GLY A 17 12.68 8.31 37.22
N PRO A 18 11.88 9.31 36.82
CA PRO A 18 12.08 10.69 37.22
C PRO A 18 11.80 10.90 38.72
N ASP A 19 12.40 11.95 39.29
CA ASP A 19 12.11 12.38 40.65
C ASP A 19 10.61 12.76 40.79
N PRO A 20 9.86 12.10 41.69
CA PRO A 20 8.45 12.42 41.92
C PRO A 20 8.21 13.88 42.32
N GLU A 21 9.12 14.53 43.06
CA GLU A 21 8.95 15.93 43.43
C GLU A 21 9.07 16.85 42.21
N ALA A 22 10.00 16.56 41.30
CA ALA A 22 10.14 17.30 40.05
C ALA A 22 8.87 17.20 39.20
N LEU A 23 8.26 16.01 39.12
CA LEU A 23 7.01 15.80 38.37
C LEU A 23 5.84 16.65 38.89
N THR A 24 5.76 16.92 40.20
CA THR A 24 4.67 17.73 40.77
C THR A 24 4.72 19.20 40.37
N LYS A 25 5.87 19.69 39.90
CA LYS A 25 6.09 21.10 39.53
C LYS A 25 5.78 21.40 38.07
N LEU A 26 5.63 20.37 37.24
CA LEU A 26 5.39 20.51 35.81
C LEU A 26 3.92 20.82 35.51
N GLN A 27 3.69 21.60 34.45
CA GLN A 27 2.35 21.72 33.92
C GLN A 27 1.93 20.41 33.26
N HIS A 28 0.66 20.05 33.46
CA HIS A 28 0.14 18.81 32.94
C HIS A 28 -1.38 18.87 32.75
N VAL A 29 -1.87 17.97 31.90
CA VAL A 29 -3.28 17.62 31.71
C VAL A 29 -3.46 16.22 32.25
N ASP A 30 -4.42 16.03 33.15
CA ASP A 30 -4.58 14.78 33.89
C ASP A 30 -5.95 14.12 33.67
N PHE A 31 -5.93 12.81 33.46
CA PHE A 31 -7.11 11.96 33.43
C PHE A 31 -6.99 10.91 34.55
N SER A 32 -7.64 11.21 35.68
CA SER A 32 -7.80 10.28 36.80
C SER A 32 -8.79 9.17 36.47
N GLY A 33 -8.92 8.16 37.35
CA GLY A 33 -9.93 7.10 37.23
C GLY A 33 -11.35 7.62 36.93
N ASP A 34 -11.77 8.69 37.59
CA ASP A 34 -13.08 9.31 37.37
C ASP A 34 -13.20 9.95 35.98
N SER A 35 -12.13 10.60 35.50
CA SER A 35 -12.08 11.15 34.13
C SER A 35 -12.07 10.04 33.08
N LEU A 36 -11.36 8.95 33.33
CA LEU A 36 -11.30 7.80 32.42
C LEU A 36 -12.66 7.11 32.31
N ASN A 37 -13.51 7.19 33.33
CA ASN A 37 -14.85 6.62 33.31
C ASN A 37 -15.83 7.36 32.37
N SER A 38 -15.50 8.58 31.92
CA SER A 38 -16.27 9.27 30.87
C SER A 38 -15.78 8.98 29.46
N TRP A 39 -14.66 8.27 29.30
CA TRP A 39 -14.15 7.86 27.98
C TRP A 39 -15.05 6.79 27.38
N LYS A 40 -15.12 6.76 26.04
CA LYS A 40 -16.00 5.81 25.32
C LYS A 40 -15.24 4.58 24.89
N CYS A 41 -15.92 3.44 24.87
CA CYS A 41 -15.41 2.21 24.28
C CYS A 41 -15.53 2.22 22.73
N GLU A 42 -14.99 3.25 22.10
CA GLU A 42 -15.04 3.49 20.65
C GLU A 42 -13.64 3.80 20.12
N ASP A 43 -13.40 3.60 18.82
CA ASP A 43 -12.15 3.95 18.15
C ASP A 43 -12.40 4.72 16.85
N ASP A 44 -11.37 4.98 16.03
CA ASP A 44 -11.52 5.57 14.69
C ASP A 44 -12.54 4.73 13.89
N PRO A 45 -13.66 5.33 13.41
CA PRO A 45 -14.66 4.62 12.62
C PRO A 45 -14.11 3.99 11.33
N ALA A 46 -12.98 4.50 10.82
CA ALA A 46 -12.28 3.93 9.68
C ALA A 46 -11.59 2.60 10.02
N GLU A 47 -11.23 2.38 11.28
CA GLU A 47 -10.78 1.08 11.78
C GLU A 47 -12.01 0.20 12.01
N LYS A 48 -12.02 -1.01 11.46
CA LYS A 48 -13.22 -1.87 11.49
C LYS A 48 -13.04 -3.13 12.33
N GLU A 49 -11.80 -3.49 12.64
CA GLU A 49 -11.43 -4.70 13.38
C GLU A 49 -11.96 -4.68 14.82
N TRP A 50 -12.01 -3.51 15.46
CA TRP A 50 -12.53 -3.36 16.83
C TRP A 50 -14.05 -3.47 16.93
N GLN A 51 -14.78 -3.17 15.85
CA GLN A 51 -16.25 -3.11 15.86
C GLN A 51 -16.91 -4.46 16.16
N GLN A 52 -16.17 -5.56 15.99
CA GLN A 52 -16.63 -6.91 16.31
C GLN A 52 -16.38 -7.29 17.78
N VAL A 53 -15.60 -6.49 18.52
CA VAL A 53 -15.16 -6.79 19.89
C VAL A 53 -16.05 -6.07 20.89
N VAL A 54 -16.76 -6.84 21.71
CA VAL A 54 -17.48 -6.26 22.86
C VAL A 54 -16.46 -5.74 23.86
N SER A 55 -16.61 -4.47 24.23
CA SER A 55 -15.68 -3.75 25.10
C SER A 55 -16.44 -3.16 26.27
N GLN A 56 -15.88 -3.25 27.47
CA GLN A 56 -16.46 -2.69 28.70
C GLN A 56 -15.41 -1.92 29.49
N ALA A 57 -15.82 -0.76 29.98
CA ALA A 57 -15.08 0.07 30.92
C ALA A 57 -15.82 0.03 32.27
N LYS A 58 -15.12 -0.31 33.35
CA LYS A 58 -15.70 -0.40 34.70
C LYS A 58 -14.82 0.32 35.72
N PRO A 59 -15.39 1.12 36.63
CA PRO A 59 -14.63 1.69 37.74
C PRO A 59 -13.96 0.61 38.60
N SER A 60 -12.76 0.90 39.10
CA SER A 60 -12.05 0.09 40.09
C SER A 60 -11.61 0.93 41.28
N SER A 61 -11.06 0.32 42.32
CA SER A 61 -10.56 1.06 43.49
C SER A 61 -9.33 1.92 43.18
N ASN A 62 -8.63 1.69 42.06
CA ASN A 62 -7.41 2.42 41.69
C ASN A 62 -7.56 3.20 40.37
N GLY A 63 -8.70 3.11 39.68
CA GLY A 63 -8.89 3.72 38.38
C GLY A 63 -10.05 3.10 37.60
N LEU A 64 -9.74 2.61 36.39
CA LEU A 64 -10.70 2.00 35.46
C LEU A 64 -10.16 0.66 34.96
N VAL A 65 -11.02 -0.35 34.86
CA VAL A 65 -10.72 -1.60 34.15
C VAL A 65 -11.31 -1.53 32.75
N LEU A 66 -10.45 -1.62 31.75
CA LEU A 66 -10.82 -1.87 30.35
C LEU A 66 -10.78 -3.38 30.09
N GLN A 67 -11.90 -3.91 29.64
CA GLN A 67 -12.13 -5.34 29.43
C GLN A 67 -12.60 -5.56 28.00
N GLY A 68 -11.90 -6.44 27.28
CA GLY A 68 -12.26 -6.89 25.94
C GLY A 68 -12.69 -8.35 25.93
N PHE A 69 -13.83 -8.64 25.31
CA PHE A 69 -14.35 -9.99 25.16
C PHE A 69 -14.04 -10.52 23.76
N PHE A 70 -12.96 -11.29 23.62
CA PHE A 70 -12.50 -11.82 22.33
C PHE A 70 -12.98 -13.25 22.07
N THR A 71 -13.82 -13.80 22.94
CA THR A 71 -14.30 -15.18 22.87
C THR A 71 -15.05 -15.48 21.57
N ASP A 72 -15.68 -14.50 20.95
CA ASP A 72 -16.47 -14.68 19.73
C ASP A 72 -15.74 -14.21 18.45
N ILE A 73 -14.50 -13.72 18.59
CA ILE A 73 -13.69 -13.24 17.46
C ILE A 73 -13.06 -14.42 16.73
N ARG A 74 -13.78 -14.92 15.72
CA ARG A 74 -13.37 -16.06 14.88
C ARG A 74 -11.96 -15.90 14.30
N PRO A 75 -11.55 -14.72 13.82
CA PRO A 75 -10.28 -14.64 13.11
C PRO A 75 -9.03 -14.91 13.96
N LEU A 76 -9.10 -14.76 15.29
CA LEU A 76 -7.94 -14.94 16.18
C LEU A 76 -7.31 -16.33 16.12
N ASP A 77 -8.09 -17.39 15.86
CA ASP A 77 -7.62 -18.78 15.87
C ASP A 77 -6.56 -19.09 14.78
N ASN A 78 -6.49 -18.28 13.72
CA ASN A 78 -5.50 -18.45 12.65
C ASN A 78 -4.40 -17.38 12.65
N LEU A 79 -4.43 -16.42 13.57
CA LEU A 79 -3.31 -15.50 13.71
C LEU A 79 -2.14 -16.24 14.38
N LYS A 80 -0.92 -15.86 14.02
CA LYS A 80 0.25 -16.27 14.80
C LYS A 80 0.03 -15.75 16.23
N LYS A 81 0.29 -16.56 17.25
CA LYS A 81 0.12 -16.16 18.66
C LYS A 81 0.86 -14.87 19.04
N SER A 82 1.90 -14.52 18.29
CA SER A 82 2.66 -13.27 18.45
C SER A 82 1.97 -12.04 17.85
N THR A 83 1.06 -12.23 16.90
CA THR A 83 0.34 -11.17 16.18
C THR A 83 -0.96 -10.84 16.91
N ALA A 84 -1.11 -9.57 17.29
CA ALA A 84 -2.34 -9.08 17.90
C ALA A 84 -2.98 -8.06 16.95
N LEU A 85 -4.15 -8.39 16.40
CA LEU A 85 -4.84 -7.57 15.39
C LEU A 85 -6.19 -7.05 15.85
N TYR A 86 -6.85 -7.71 16.80
CA TYR A 86 -8.16 -7.30 17.32
C TYR A 86 -7.98 -6.67 18.69
N TRP A 87 -8.75 -5.64 18.97
CA TRP A 87 -8.64 -4.89 20.21
C TRP A 87 -9.98 -4.38 20.74
N ALA A 88 -10.01 -4.14 22.04
CA ALA A 88 -11.04 -3.38 22.74
C ALA A 88 -10.51 -1.97 22.99
N PRO A 89 -11.18 -0.92 22.48
CA PRO A 89 -10.72 0.46 22.63
C PRO A 89 -11.35 1.14 23.85
N LEU A 90 -10.66 2.17 24.34
CA LEU A 90 -11.17 3.21 25.23
C LEU A 90 -10.57 4.54 24.78
N SER A 91 -11.39 5.48 24.35
CA SER A 91 -10.92 6.72 23.73
C SER A 91 -11.60 7.98 24.25
N VAL A 92 -10.92 9.09 24.00
CA VAL A 92 -11.41 10.45 24.18
C VAL A 92 -11.01 11.28 22.96
N SER A 93 -11.90 12.18 22.54
CA SER A 93 -11.69 13.07 21.40
C SER A 93 -12.11 14.51 21.69
N ALA A 94 -11.74 15.44 20.80
CA ALA A 94 -12.10 16.87 20.89
C ALA A 94 -13.61 17.14 20.92
N GLU A 95 -14.44 16.23 20.41
CA GLU A 95 -15.89 16.35 20.46
C GLU A 95 -16.46 16.00 21.85
N GLU A 96 -15.68 15.33 22.69
CA GLU A 96 -16.13 14.72 23.94
C GLU A 96 -15.53 15.39 25.18
N ASP A 97 -14.35 15.98 25.04
CA ASP A 97 -13.62 16.58 26.15
C ASP A 97 -12.91 17.87 25.72
N GLU A 98 -13.16 18.95 26.46
CA GLU A 98 -12.63 20.30 26.19
C GLU A 98 -11.11 20.41 26.26
N ARG A 99 -10.44 19.41 26.86
CA ARG A 99 -8.97 19.32 26.89
C ARG A 99 -8.36 18.94 25.54
N PHE A 100 -9.17 18.50 24.58
CA PHE A 100 -8.77 18.20 23.21
C PHE A 100 -9.29 19.27 22.22
N PRO A 101 -8.55 19.60 21.14
CA PRO A 101 -7.26 19.04 20.75
C PRO A 101 -6.14 19.39 21.74
N LEU A 102 -5.27 18.40 22.02
CA LEU A 102 -4.19 18.56 22.97
C LEU A 102 -2.97 19.17 22.27
N ASP A 103 -2.48 20.29 22.78
CA ASP A 103 -1.23 20.93 22.33
C ASP A 103 0.00 20.08 22.73
N CYS A 104 0.59 19.41 21.74
CA CYS A 104 1.76 18.55 21.93
C CYS A 104 3.06 19.35 22.08
N THR A 105 3.08 20.63 21.74
CA THR A 105 4.25 21.49 21.99
C THR A 105 4.35 21.84 23.48
N ARG A 106 3.21 21.99 24.15
CA ARG A 106 3.13 22.23 25.60
C ARG A 106 3.16 20.95 26.41
N TYR A 107 2.50 19.89 25.96
CA TYR A 107 2.42 18.60 26.66
C TYR A 107 2.94 17.44 25.79
N PRO A 108 4.25 17.42 25.49
CA PRO A 108 4.84 16.46 24.55
C PRO A 108 4.92 15.02 25.08
N LEU A 109 4.86 14.81 26.40
CA LEU A 109 5.02 13.48 26.99
C LEU A 109 3.71 12.96 27.56
N VAL A 110 3.36 11.71 27.23
CA VAL A 110 2.25 10.99 27.87
C VAL A 110 2.76 9.92 28.83
N GLU A 111 2.21 9.91 30.03
CA GLU A 111 2.41 8.91 31.07
C GLU A 111 1.13 8.08 31.24
N ILE A 112 1.26 6.76 31.16
CA ILE A 112 0.15 5.82 31.34
C ILE A 112 0.50 4.90 32.51
N THR A 113 -0.26 5.00 33.60
CA THR A 113 -0.11 4.10 34.75
C THR A 113 -1.10 2.94 34.64
N TYR A 114 -0.61 1.73 34.45
CA TYR A 114 -1.44 0.55 34.17
C TYR A 114 -0.88 -0.75 34.78
N ARG A 115 -1.72 -1.78 34.80
CA ARG A 115 -1.33 -3.19 34.99
C ARG A 115 -2.27 -4.12 34.23
N GLY A 116 -1.74 -5.20 33.69
CA GLY A 116 -2.53 -6.30 33.15
C GLY A 116 -3.16 -7.12 34.27
N LEU A 117 -4.45 -7.38 34.17
CA LEU A 117 -5.17 -8.27 35.09
C LEU A 117 -5.18 -9.72 34.58
N THR A 118 -5.02 -9.89 33.27
CA THR A 118 -4.89 -11.20 32.61
C THR A 118 -3.49 -11.38 32.02
N ARG A 119 -3.07 -12.65 31.89
CA ARG A 119 -1.69 -13.01 31.50
C ARG A 119 -1.33 -12.54 30.08
N HIS A 120 -2.31 -12.42 29.19
CA HIS A 120 -2.08 -12.16 27.77
C HIS A 120 -2.54 -10.77 27.33
N ALA A 121 -3.02 -9.94 28.25
CA ALA A 121 -3.42 -8.58 27.95
C ALA A 121 -2.22 -7.76 27.48
N ARG A 122 -2.33 -7.22 26.27
CA ARG A 122 -1.36 -6.29 25.70
C ARG A 122 -2.02 -4.94 25.57
N LEU A 123 -1.61 -3.98 26.40
CA LEU A 123 -2.03 -2.60 26.26
C LEU A 123 -1.24 -1.94 25.13
N ALA A 124 -1.91 -1.15 24.31
CA ALA A 124 -1.29 -0.18 23.43
C ALA A 124 -1.94 1.17 23.65
N CYS A 125 -1.22 2.23 23.32
CA CYS A 125 -1.79 3.57 23.19
C CYS A 125 -1.67 4.04 21.75
N GLN A 126 -2.70 4.72 21.29
CA GLN A 126 -2.73 5.39 19.99
C GLN A 126 -3.11 6.84 20.21
N TRP A 127 -2.45 7.74 19.50
CA TRP A 127 -2.93 9.11 19.32
C TRP A 127 -3.17 9.39 17.84
N SER A 128 -4.20 10.17 17.55
CA SER A 128 -4.57 10.55 16.19
C SER A 128 -4.48 12.05 16.00
N TYR A 129 -4.12 12.45 14.78
CA TYR A 129 -4.00 13.83 14.33
C TYR A 129 -4.54 13.91 12.89
N PRO A 130 -4.82 15.11 12.35
CA PRO A 130 -5.31 15.24 10.98
C PRO A 130 -4.38 14.53 9.98
N GLY A 131 -4.88 13.50 9.29
CA GLY A 131 -4.12 12.73 8.30
C GLY A 131 -3.25 11.60 8.84
N GLY A 132 -3.27 11.29 10.15
CA GLY A 132 -2.46 10.19 10.66
C GLY A 132 -2.77 9.74 12.08
N ALA A 133 -2.06 8.71 12.50
CA ALA A 133 -2.06 8.21 13.87
C ALA A 133 -0.65 7.73 14.21
N HIS A 134 -0.42 7.42 15.48
CA HIS A 134 0.76 6.72 15.94
C HIS A 134 0.34 5.68 16.99
N LEU A 135 0.79 4.43 16.85
CA LEU A 135 0.43 3.31 17.71
C LEU A 135 1.67 2.74 18.41
N VAL A 136 1.64 2.69 19.76
CA VAL A 136 2.71 2.06 20.55
C VAL A 136 2.16 0.93 21.41
N HIS A 137 2.72 -0.27 21.24
CA HIS A 137 2.47 -1.39 22.14
C HIS A 137 3.32 -1.27 23.41
N LEU A 138 2.67 -1.38 24.57
CA LEU A 138 3.31 -1.30 25.88
C LEU A 138 3.69 -2.70 26.40
N GLU A 139 4.61 -2.75 27.35
CA GLU A 139 5.05 -4.02 27.94
C GLU A 139 3.93 -4.68 28.75
N THR A 140 3.72 -5.99 28.58
CA THR A 140 2.80 -6.75 29.42
C THR A 140 3.38 -6.93 30.83
N THR A 141 2.64 -6.52 31.86
CA THR A 141 3.03 -6.62 33.28
C THR A 141 1.81 -6.86 34.16
N GLY A 142 1.94 -7.67 35.22
CA GLY A 142 0.91 -7.80 36.27
C GLY A 142 1.05 -6.77 37.39
N ASP A 143 2.22 -6.14 37.49
CA ASP A 143 2.53 -5.11 38.46
C ASP A 143 2.23 -3.71 37.92
N TRP A 144 1.93 -2.78 38.81
CA TRP A 144 1.72 -1.37 38.47
C TRP A 144 2.98 -0.76 37.84
N ARG A 145 2.82 -0.26 36.62
CA ARG A 145 3.87 0.40 35.86
C ARG A 145 3.36 1.71 35.29
N THR A 146 4.25 2.69 35.17
CA THR A 146 4.05 3.92 34.43
C THR A 146 4.93 3.91 33.18
N ALA A 147 4.30 3.85 32.01
CA ALA A 147 4.98 3.99 30.72
C ALA A 147 4.97 5.45 30.28
N ALA A 148 6.13 5.97 29.90
CA ALA A 148 6.31 7.34 29.43
C ALA A 148 6.71 7.36 27.95
N LEU A 149 5.92 8.06 27.13
CA LEU A 149 6.07 8.09 25.67
C LEU A 149 6.10 9.52 25.16
N MET A 150 6.99 9.77 24.20
CA MET A 150 7.04 11.03 23.46
C MET A 150 5.96 11.02 22.38
N ILE A 151 5.16 12.08 22.30
CA ILE A 151 4.12 12.24 21.27
C ILE A 151 4.71 12.89 20.01
N PRO A 152 5.25 14.13 20.06
CA PRO A 152 5.79 14.73 18.86
C PRO A 152 7.22 14.28 18.59
N LEU A 153 7.47 13.77 17.39
CA LEU A 153 8.80 13.52 16.87
C LEU A 153 9.22 14.74 16.05
N ARG A 154 10.24 15.47 16.51
CA ARG A 154 10.71 16.72 15.89
C ARG A 154 9.61 17.79 15.77
N GLY A 155 8.78 17.91 16.80
CA GLY A 155 7.70 18.91 16.85
C GLY A 155 6.47 18.56 16.01
N PHE A 156 6.38 17.33 15.48
CA PHE A 156 5.21 16.85 14.76
C PHE A 156 4.65 15.56 15.42
N PRO A 157 3.32 15.44 15.61
CA PRO A 157 2.31 16.46 15.30
C PRO A 157 2.33 17.59 16.35
N GLY A 158 1.90 18.79 15.96
CA GLY A 158 1.77 19.91 16.90
C GLY A 158 0.60 19.76 17.87
N GLU A 159 -0.42 19.01 17.46
CA GLU A 159 -1.62 18.72 18.25
C GLU A 159 -2.13 17.31 17.96
N ILE A 160 -2.85 16.72 18.92
CA ILE A 160 -3.60 15.48 18.72
C ILE A 160 -5.09 15.71 18.98
N THR A 161 -5.95 15.10 18.16
CA THR A 161 -7.41 15.27 18.20
C THR A 161 -8.12 14.14 18.94
N ARG A 162 -7.43 13.01 19.12
CA ARG A 162 -7.94 11.82 19.82
C ARG A 162 -6.81 11.07 20.50
N PHE A 163 -7.10 10.50 21.65
CA PHE A 163 -6.24 9.55 22.34
C PHE A 163 -7.02 8.28 22.67
N THR A 164 -6.45 7.12 22.37
CA THR A 164 -7.09 5.81 22.52
C THR A 164 -6.16 4.84 23.23
N LEU A 165 -6.67 4.17 24.25
CA LEU A 165 -6.06 2.98 24.84
C LEU A 165 -6.69 1.74 24.23
N ARG A 166 -5.87 0.77 23.81
CA ARG A 166 -6.32 -0.46 23.15
C ARG A 166 -5.82 -1.67 23.92
N VAL A 167 -6.74 -2.53 24.37
CA VAL A 167 -6.37 -3.85 24.90
C VAL A 167 -6.45 -4.85 23.75
N TYR A 168 -5.33 -5.47 23.43
CA TYR A 168 -5.22 -6.46 22.37
C TYR A 168 -5.24 -7.88 22.91
N ALA A 169 -5.82 -8.78 22.13
CA ALA A 169 -5.71 -10.22 22.31
C ALA A 169 -5.13 -10.90 21.06
N SER A 170 -4.41 -12.00 21.27
CA SER A 170 -3.95 -12.89 20.18
C SER A 170 -4.59 -14.28 20.26
N THR A 171 -5.53 -14.47 21.18
CA THR A 171 -6.27 -15.71 21.41
C THR A 171 -7.72 -15.40 21.78
N ARG A 172 -8.62 -16.38 21.63
CA ARG A 172 -10.02 -16.28 22.07
C ARG A 172 -10.09 -16.34 23.59
N SER A 173 -9.87 -15.20 24.22
CA SER A 173 -9.87 -15.03 25.67
C SER A 173 -10.56 -13.73 26.03
N GLU A 174 -10.89 -13.60 27.30
CA GLU A 174 -11.21 -12.30 27.87
C GLU A 174 -9.90 -11.68 28.35
N GLU A 175 -9.59 -10.46 27.90
CA GLU A 175 -8.39 -9.74 28.32
C GLU A 175 -8.79 -8.46 29.05
N SER A 176 -8.09 -8.15 30.13
CA SER A 176 -8.36 -6.95 30.92
C SER A 176 -7.10 -6.27 31.42
N VAL A 177 -7.16 -4.94 31.43
CA VAL A 177 -6.11 -4.05 31.93
C VAL A 177 -6.75 -3.03 32.86
N GLU A 178 -6.13 -2.81 34.01
CA GLU A 178 -6.49 -1.73 34.92
C GLU A 178 -5.59 -0.52 34.63
N ILE A 179 -6.22 0.64 34.45
CA ILE A 179 -5.58 1.92 34.14
C ILE A 179 -5.90 2.86 35.30
N ALA A 180 -4.85 3.28 36.02
CA ALA A 180 -5.01 4.22 37.12
C ALA A 180 -5.10 5.66 36.63
N ARG A 181 -4.31 6.00 35.60
CA ARG A 181 -4.08 7.38 35.19
C ARG A 181 -3.53 7.47 33.77
N VAL A 182 -3.96 8.49 33.04
CA VAL A 182 -3.28 9.01 31.85
C VAL A 182 -2.95 10.47 32.10
N ARG A 183 -1.68 10.86 31.94
CA ARG A 183 -1.23 12.24 32.15
C ARG A 183 -0.41 12.71 30.96
N PHE A 184 -0.72 13.88 30.43
CA PHE A 184 0.10 14.58 29.45
C PHE A 184 0.86 15.71 30.14
N ARG A 185 2.17 15.84 29.94
CA ARG A 185 2.99 16.81 30.68
C ARG A 185 4.13 17.40 29.86
N GLU A 186 4.67 18.48 30.39
CA GLU A 186 5.94 19.07 29.96
C GLU A 186 7.12 18.09 30.16
N LEU A 187 8.21 18.31 29.42
CA LEU A 187 9.46 17.57 29.60
C LEU A 187 10.21 18.05 30.84
N LEU A 188 10.87 17.11 31.50
CA LEU A 188 11.93 17.41 32.46
C LEU A 188 13.19 17.88 31.73
N PRO A 189 14.05 18.69 32.38
CA PRO A 189 15.32 19.12 31.78
C PRO A 189 16.21 17.97 31.30
N GLU A 190 16.25 16.86 32.03
CA GLU A 190 17.02 15.66 31.67
C GLU A 190 16.46 14.94 30.44
N GLU A 191 15.13 14.89 30.31
CA GLU A 191 14.46 14.35 29.13
C GLU A 191 14.74 15.22 27.90
N GLN A 192 14.65 16.54 28.05
CA GLN A 192 14.99 17.49 26.99
C GLN A 192 16.44 17.33 26.55
N GLN A 193 17.39 17.25 27.49
CA GLN A 193 18.81 17.02 27.15
C GLN A 193 19.02 15.68 26.44
N THR A 194 18.31 14.64 26.85
CA THR A 194 18.36 13.32 26.19
C THR A 194 17.84 13.41 24.76
N LEU A 195 16.70 14.07 24.54
CA LEU A 195 16.16 14.30 23.20
C LEU A 195 17.08 15.17 22.35
N ASP A 196 17.65 16.22 22.93
CA ASP A 196 18.62 17.09 22.25
C ASP A 196 19.85 16.28 21.83
N PHE A 197 20.34 15.36 22.66
CA PHE A 197 21.45 14.45 22.31
C PHE A 197 21.03 13.36 21.31
N TYR A 198 19.79 12.88 21.41
CA TYR A 198 19.25 11.86 20.52
C TYR A 198 19.08 12.42 19.10
N PHE A 199 18.50 13.61 19.01
CA PHE A 199 18.26 14.38 17.80
C PHE A 199 19.41 15.30 17.42
N ALA A 200 20.49 15.39 18.22
CA ALA A 200 21.75 16.00 17.83
C ALA A 200 22.28 15.22 16.64
N VAL A 201 21.83 15.64 15.46
CA VAL A 201 22.29 15.13 14.20
C VAL A 201 23.73 15.58 14.07
N SER A 202 24.66 14.66 13.77
CA SER A 202 26.03 15.03 13.44
C SER A 202 26.02 16.13 12.38
N PRO A 203 26.84 17.19 12.49
CA PRO A 203 26.99 18.23 11.46
C PRO A 203 27.27 17.68 10.04
N ASP A 204 27.73 16.42 9.93
CA ASP A 204 28.04 15.74 8.68
C ASP A 204 26.84 15.08 7.98
N MET A 205 25.64 15.10 8.57
CA MET A 205 24.44 14.56 7.93
C MET A 205 23.90 15.56 6.90
N SER A 206 24.54 15.54 5.72
CA SER A 206 24.09 16.24 4.53
C SER A 206 22.65 15.88 4.16
N ALA A 207 21.95 16.80 3.47
CA ALA A 207 20.67 16.49 2.85
C ALA A 207 20.75 15.18 2.06
N PRO A 208 19.67 14.38 1.99
CA PRO A 208 19.71 13.09 1.30
C PRO A 208 20.28 13.25 -0.10
N ARG A 209 21.16 12.32 -0.48
CA ARG A 209 21.75 12.29 -1.81
C ARG A 209 20.62 12.30 -2.85
N LYS A 210 20.82 13.06 -3.92
CA LYS A 210 19.92 13.03 -5.08
C LYS A 210 20.25 11.84 -5.96
N TYR A 211 19.21 11.16 -6.42
CA TYR A 211 19.30 9.99 -7.29
C TYR A 211 18.50 10.27 -8.57
N PRO A 212 19.15 10.41 -9.74
CA PRO A 212 18.46 10.71 -11.00
C PRO A 212 17.34 9.70 -11.33
N LEU A 213 17.50 8.45 -10.89
CA LEU A 213 16.49 7.40 -11.07
C LEU A 213 15.12 7.78 -10.49
N LEU A 214 15.09 8.55 -9.40
CA LEU A 214 13.83 9.03 -8.81
C LEU A 214 13.17 10.09 -9.71
N ASP A 215 13.94 10.90 -10.43
CA ASP A 215 13.41 11.93 -11.33
C ASP A 215 12.88 11.35 -12.65
N GLU A 216 13.19 10.10 -12.96
CA GLU A 216 12.84 9.42 -14.22
C GLU A 216 11.73 8.37 -14.06
N HIS A 217 11.58 7.81 -12.84
CA HIS A 217 10.71 6.66 -12.59
C HIS A 217 9.75 6.92 -11.42
N LEU A 218 8.45 6.77 -11.70
CA LEU A 218 7.37 6.80 -10.71
C LEU A 218 6.91 5.35 -10.52
N PRO A 219 7.20 4.71 -9.38
CA PRO A 219 6.91 3.30 -9.21
C PRO A 219 5.40 3.09 -9.00
N PHE A 220 4.81 2.26 -9.87
CA PHE A 220 3.47 1.68 -9.74
C PHE A 220 3.61 0.18 -9.52
N GLY A 221 3.53 -0.25 -8.26
CA GLY A 221 3.96 -1.59 -7.91
C GLY A 221 3.00 -2.41 -7.08
N VAL A 222 3.46 -3.60 -6.75
CA VAL A 222 2.80 -4.54 -5.83
C VAL A 222 3.79 -5.00 -4.78
N SER A 223 3.30 -5.46 -3.63
CA SER A 223 4.14 -6.13 -2.64
C SER A 223 4.00 -7.66 -2.69
N MET A 224 5.14 -8.34 -2.62
CA MET A 224 5.27 -9.79 -2.61
C MET A 224 6.24 -10.21 -1.51
N ASP A 225 5.97 -11.36 -0.90
CA ASP A 225 6.75 -11.86 0.22
C ASP A 225 7.52 -13.11 -0.17
N ALA A 226 8.86 -13.06 -0.10
CA ALA A 226 9.77 -14.09 -0.59
C ALA A 226 9.50 -15.49 -0.02
N ASP A 227 9.21 -15.53 1.27
CA ASP A 227 8.92 -16.75 2.04
C ASP A 227 7.52 -17.29 1.72
N THR A 228 6.53 -16.41 1.52
CA THR A 228 5.21 -16.81 1.00
C THR A 228 5.31 -17.36 -0.41
N VAL A 229 6.08 -16.75 -1.30
CA VAL A 229 6.35 -17.28 -2.65
C VAL A 229 6.91 -18.68 -2.58
N SER A 230 7.93 -18.93 -1.73
CA SER A 230 8.52 -20.26 -1.57
C SER A 230 7.47 -21.31 -1.15
N ARG A 231 6.62 -20.98 -0.16
CA ARG A 231 5.53 -21.87 0.26
C ARG A 231 4.52 -22.14 -0.85
N LEU A 232 4.12 -21.10 -1.59
CA LEU A 232 3.12 -21.24 -2.66
C LEU A 232 3.69 -22.00 -3.86
N ALA A 233 4.96 -21.80 -4.22
CA ALA A 233 5.66 -22.58 -5.25
C ALA A 233 5.69 -24.07 -4.89
N ASN A 234 6.10 -24.40 -3.66
CA ASN A 234 6.07 -25.78 -3.15
C ASN A 234 4.65 -26.36 -3.12
N MET A 235 3.65 -25.56 -2.73
CA MET A 235 2.25 -25.99 -2.74
C MET A 235 1.77 -26.31 -4.17
N MET A 236 2.16 -25.51 -5.17
CA MET A 236 1.84 -25.70 -6.58
C MET A 236 2.77 -26.66 -7.31
N ASP A 237 3.73 -27.26 -6.61
CA ASP A 237 4.68 -28.24 -7.16
C ASP A 237 5.47 -27.72 -8.37
N ILE A 238 5.84 -26.43 -8.32
CA ILE A 238 6.70 -25.79 -9.31
C ILE A 238 7.96 -25.25 -8.65
N ASN A 239 9.04 -25.13 -9.43
CA ASN A 239 10.26 -24.54 -8.92
C ASN A 239 10.09 -23.03 -8.67
N TYR A 240 11.03 -22.48 -7.89
CA TYR A 240 11.01 -21.08 -7.47
C TYR A 240 11.06 -20.10 -8.66
N PHE A 241 11.85 -20.43 -9.68
CA PHE A 241 11.99 -19.64 -10.91
C PHE A 241 10.68 -19.52 -11.68
N ASP A 242 10.00 -20.64 -11.92
CA ASP A 242 8.75 -20.69 -12.67
C ASP A 242 7.65 -19.89 -11.97
N TYR A 243 7.61 -19.90 -10.64
CA TYR A 243 6.66 -19.07 -9.89
C TYR A 243 6.90 -17.59 -10.15
N TRP A 244 8.13 -17.10 -9.96
CA TRP A 244 8.45 -15.70 -10.17
C TRP A 244 8.27 -15.28 -11.63
N ARG A 245 8.63 -16.15 -12.58
CA ARG A 245 8.39 -15.90 -14.01
C ARG A 245 6.90 -15.75 -14.31
N LEU A 246 6.04 -16.61 -13.77
CA LEU A 246 4.58 -16.50 -13.93
C LEU A 246 4.06 -15.18 -13.34
N ALA A 247 4.51 -14.83 -12.13
CA ALA A 247 4.09 -13.61 -11.45
C ALA A 247 4.59 -12.32 -12.14
N PHE A 248 5.85 -12.26 -12.56
CA PHE A 248 6.42 -11.08 -13.23
C PHE A 248 5.83 -10.85 -14.61
N GLU A 249 5.55 -11.92 -15.35
CA GLU A 249 4.80 -11.78 -16.61
C GLU A 249 3.42 -11.16 -16.38
N ASP A 250 2.72 -11.60 -15.34
CA ASP A 250 1.41 -11.08 -14.98
C ASP A 250 1.45 -9.61 -14.53
N ILE A 251 2.40 -9.27 -13.65
CA ILE A 251 2.64 -7.89 -13.19
C ILE A 251 2.94 -6.97 -14.38
N ALA A 252 3.84 -7.38 -15.28
CA ALA A 252 4.16 -6.61 -16.47
C ALA A 252 2.97 -6.46 -17.43
N ARG A 253 2.16 -7.52 -17.61
CA ARG A 253 0.93 -7.48 -18.41
C ARG A 253 -0.15 -6.55 -17.85
N HIS A 254 -0.13 -6.31 -16.54
CA HIS A 254 -1.02 -5.36 -15.86
C HIS A 254 -0.35 -3.98 -15.66
N HIS A 255 0.70 -3.69 -16.44
CA HIS A 255 1.37 -2.38 -16.52
C HIS A 255 2.08 -1.90 -15.26
N HIS A 256 2.02 -2.65 -14.16
CA HIS A 256 2.88 -2.41 -13.02
C HIS A 256 4.35 -2.51 -13.43
N ASP A 257 5.19 -1.68 -12.83
CA ASP A 257 6.60 -1.57 -13.17
C ASP A 257 7.53 -1.80 -11.99
N CYS A 258 6.97 -1.96 -10.78
CA CYS A 258 7.72 -2.12 -9.55
C CYS A 258 7.20 -3.27 -8.68
N VAL A 259 8.10 -3.95 -7.95
CA VAL A 259 7.76 -5.01 -6.99
C VAL A 259 8.53 -4.78 -5.70
N ILE A 260 7.81 -4.58 -4.60
CA ILE A 260 8.40 -4.67 -3.26
C ILE A 260 8.55 -6.15 -2.92
N VAL A 261 9.78 -6.58 -2.63
CA VAL A 261 10.10 -7.96 -2.27
C VAL A 261 10.43 -8.01 -0.78
N GLU A 262 9.43 -8.35 0.03
CA GLU A 262 9.60 -8.49 1.49
C GLU A 262 10.39 -9.75 1.84
N ARG A 263 11.23 -9.63 2.88
CA ARG A 263 12.07 -10.70 3.43
C ARG A 263 13.03 -11.31 2.40
N MET A 264 13.64 -10.47 1.55
CA MET A 264 14.55 -10.96 0.52
C MET A 264 15.77 -11.71 1.07
N GLU A 265 16.14 -11.48 2.33
CA GLU A 265 17.21 -12.20 3.05
C GLU A 265 16.96 -13.71 3.20
N VAL A 266 15.71 -14.18 3.08
CA VAL A 266 15.38 -15.62 3.18
C VAL A 266 15.70 -16.41 1.90
N MET A 267 15.97 -15.71 0.80
CA MET A 267 16.34 -16.32 -0.47
C MET A 267 17.83 -16.69 -0.47
N THR A 268 18.17 -17.78 -1.15
CA THR A 268 19.57 -18.11 -1.49
C THR A 268 20.15 -17.11 -2.49
N ASP A 269 21.48 -16.99 -2.55
CA ASP A 269 22.18 -16.05 -3.44
C ASP A 269 21.84 -16.28 -4.92
N GLU A 270 21.74 -17.55 -5.32
CA GLU A 270 21.31 -17.95 -6.66
C GLU A 270 19.90 -17.47 -6.97
N ASN A 271 18.94 -17.71 -6.06
CA ASN A 271 17.55 -17.28 -6.25
C ASN A 271 17.41 -15.75 -6.30
N ARG A 272 18.22 -15.01 -5.53
CA ARG A 272 18.23 -13.53 -5.58
C ARG A 272 18.73 -13.03 -6.92
N SER A 273 19.84 -13.59 -7.42
CA SER A 273 20.41 -13.22 -8.72
C SER A 273 19.43 -13.49 -9.85
N ILE A 274 18.83 -14.69 -9.86
CA ILE A 274 17.79 -15.07 -10.81
C ILE A 274 16.60 -14.12 -10.77
N LEU A 275 16.15 -13.71 -9.59
CA LEU A 275 15.02 -12.78 -9.45
C LEU A 275 15.33 -11.40 -10.04
N VAL A 276 16.54 -10.89 -9.78
CA VAL A 276 17.00 -9.60 -10.31
C VAL A 276 17.10 -9.65 -11.83
N ASP A 277 17.67 -10.72 -12.39
CA ASP A 277 17.75 -10.93 -13.85
C ASP A 277 16.35 -11.06 -14.47
N LEU A 278 15.44 -11.77 -13.81
CA LEU A 278 14.03 -11.84 -14.24
C LEU A 278 13.38 -10.46 -14.25
N ALA A 279 13.59 -9.64 -13.22
CA ALA A 279 13.04 -8.29 -13.17
C ALA A 279 13.53 -7.44 -14.37
N GLU A 280 14.83 -7.48 -14.68
CA GLU A 280 15.38 -6.81 -15.85
C GLU A 280 14.75 -7.29 -17.16
N ASN A 281 14.61 -8.61 -17.32
CA ASN A 281 14.06 -9.22 -18.52
C ASN A 281 12.60 -8.82 -18.79
N PHE A 282 11.81 -8.64 -17.74
CA PHE A 282 10.43 -8.16 -17.80
C PHE A 282 10.31 -6.62 -17.77
N GLY A 283 11.42 -5.89 -17.63
CA GLY A 283 11.40 -4.43 -17.50
C GLY A 283 10.72 -3.96 -16.22
N LEU A 284 10.85 -4.74 -15.15
CA LEU A 284 10.40 -4.42 -13.80
C LEU A 284 11.56 -3.88 -12.96
N ARG A 285 11.19 -3.30 -11.83
CA ARG A 285 12.06 -2.75 -10.81
C ARG A 285 11.76 -3.36 -9.45
N LEU A 286 12.78 -3.75 -8.73
CA LEU A 286 12.66 -4.35 -7.41
C LEU A 286 12.96 -3.32 -6.33
N ILE A 287 12.19 -3.40 -5.24
CA ILE A 287 12.52 -2.79 -3.96
C ILE A 287 12.70 -3.92 -2.95
N PRO A 288 13.92 -4.50 -2.85
CA PRO A 288 14.22 -5.49 -1.83
C PRO A 288 14.02 -4.87 -0.45
N THR A 289 13.19 -5.52 0.36
CA THR A 289 12.89 -5.13 1.73
C THR A 289 13.37 -6.20 2.69
N PHE A 290 14.30 -5.83 3.56
CA PHE A 290 14.91 -6.73 4.53
C PHE A 290 14.23 -6.62 5.91
N ARG A 291 14.54 -7.56 6.80
CA ARG A 291 14.27 -7.47 8.25
C ARG A 291 15.55 -7.69 9.05
N TRP A 292 16.57 -6.90 8.76
CA TRP A 292 17.84 -6.98 9.47
C TRP A 292 17.69 -6.52 10.92
N PRO A 293 18.26 -7.25 11.91
CA PRO A 293 18.26 -6.80 13.30
C PRO A 293 19.20 -5.60 13.45
N LEU A 294 18.63 -4.39 13.48
CA LEU A 294 19.36 -3.13 13.41
C LEU A 294 20.28 -2.88 14.62
N GLU A 295 20.06 -3.57 15.74
CA GLU A 295 20.96 -3.58 16.89
C GLU A 295 22.32 -4.22 16.59
N GLN A 296 22.35 -5.15 15.63
CA GLN A 296 23.56 -5.86 15.22
C GLN A 296 24.20 -5.23 13.97
N PHE A 297 23.64 -4.13 13.46
CA PHE A 297 24.09 -3.54 12.20
C PHE A 297 25.52 -2.98 12.29
N GLU A 298 25.95 -2.48 13.45
CA GLU A 298 27.33 -2.02 13.63
C GLU A 298 28.34 -3.16 13.43
N GLU A 299 28.02 -4.36 13.92
CA GLU A 299 28.91 -5.53 13.85
C GLU A 299 28.79 -6.30 12.53
N LYS A 300 27.57 -6.47 12.01
CA LYS A 300 27.27 -7.34 10.86
C LYS A 300 26.94 -6.61 9.56
N GLY A 301 26.77 -5.28 9.62
CA GLY A 301 26.30 -4.50 8.47
C GLY A 301 27.18 -4.67 7.22
N ASP A 302 28.50 -4.72 7.39
CA ASP A 302 29.43 -4.87 6.25
C ASP A 302 29.32 -6.25 5.58
N GLU A 303 29.06 -7.31 6.37
CA GLU A 303 28.80 -8.66 5.85
C GLU A 303 27.48 -8.71 5.08
N TRP A 304 26.42 -8.10 5.63
CA TRP A 304 25.12 -8.02 4.96
C TRP A 304 25.19 -7.22 3.66
N ILE A 305 25.88 -6.08 3.65
CA ILE A 305 26.06 -5.27 2.44
C ILE A 305 26.78 -6.07 1.36
N ARG A 306 27.89 -6.76 1.70
CA ARG A 306 28.62 -7.61 0.76
C ARG A 306 27.78 -8.75 0.18
N THR A 307 26.89 -9.31 0.99
CA THR A 307 26.10 -10.48 0.61
C THR A 307 24.84 -10.13 -0.19
N TYR A 308 24.17 -9.03 0.17
CA TYR A 308 22.83 -8.71 -0.33
C TYR A 308 22.79 -7.49 -1.27
N ILE A 309 23.73 -6.56 -1.15
CA ILE A 309 23.71 -5.27 -1.86
C ILE A 309 24.77 -5.22 -2.96
N GLU A 310 26.05 -5.45 -2.62
CA GLU A 310 27.18 -5.38 -3.56
C GLU A 310 26.95 -6.16 -4.88
N PRO A 311 26.42 -7.41 -4.85
CA PRO A 311 26.26 -8.20 -6.07
C PRO A 311 25.27 -7.61 -7.08
N HIS A 312 24.39 -6.70 -6.64
CA HIS A 312 23.30 -6.15 -7.45
C HIS A 312 23.34 -4.63 -7.57
N ALA A 313 24.36 -3.96 -7.01
CA ALA A 313 24.48 -2.50 -7.00
C ALA A 313 24.50 -1.86 -8.41
N THR A 314 24.92 -2.60 -9.43
CA THR A 314 24.94 -2.11 -10.83
C THR A 314 23.74 -2.55 -11.65
N SER A 315 22.87 -3.41 -11.11
CA SER A 315 21.72 -3.96 -11.81
C SER A 315 20.70 -2.87 -12.12
N ARG A 316 20.08 -2.95 -13.30
CA ARG A 316 18.91 -2.13 -13.64
C ARG A 316 17.63 -2.70 -13.03
N GLY A 317 17.64 -3.95 -12.57
CA GLY A 317 16.51 -4.60 -11.93
C GLY A 317 16.23 -4.06 -10.54
N ILE A 318 17.17 -3.36 -9.90
CA ILE A 318 16.96 -2.70 -8.62
C ILE A 318 16.48 -1.26 -8.85
N PHE A 319 15.57 -0.79 -8.00
CA PHE A 319 15.16 0.62 -7.97
C PHE A 319 15.49 1.29 -6.64
N ALA A 320 15.31 0.61 -5.52
CA ALA A 320 15.65 1.11 -4.20
C ALA A 320 15.88 -0.03 -3.22
N TRP A 321 16.51 0.27 -2.08
CA TRP A 321 16.73 -0.66 -0.98
C TRP A 321 15.92 -0.25 0.24
N ASN A 322 15.27 -1.20 0.93
CA ASN A 322 14.63 -0.97 2.22
C ASN A 322 15.16 -1.97 3.25
N ILE A 323 15.60 -1.51 4.42
CA ILE A 323 16.35 -2.34 5.37
C ILE A 323 15.44 -2.99 6.41
N HIS A 324 14.36 -2.32 6.73
CA HIS A 324 13.40 -2.78 7.73
C HIS A 324 12.02 -2.22 7.40
N ASP A 325 11.02 -3.09 7.41
CA ASP A 325 9.60 -2.71 7.35
C ASP A 325 9.20 -2.17 8.74
N ASN A 326 8.90 -0.87 8.84
CA ASN A 326 8.46 -0.20 10.07
C ASN A 326 9.50 -0.17 11.23
N PRO A 327 10.65 0.52 11.07
CA PRO A 327 11.64 0.64 12.14
C PRO A 327 11.12 1.47 13.32
N GLU A 328 11.37 0.98 14.53
CA GLU A 328 11.08 1.68 15.79
C GLU A 328 12.05 2.85 16.02
N GLU A 329 11.59 3.88 16.74
CA GLU A 329 12.34 5.11 16.97
C GLU A 329 13.77 4.86 17.44
N HIS A 330 14.00 3.95 18.40
CA HIS A 330 15.33 3.75 18.98
C HIS A 330 16.36 3.21 17.97
N TYR A 331 15.94 2.67 16.82
CA TYR A 331 16.85 2.25 15.73
C TYR A 331 17.26 3.38 14.79
N PHE A 332 16.78 4.61 14.98
CA PHE A 332 17.00 5.71 14.05
C PHE A 332 18.48 5.90 13.67
N LYS A 333 19.39 5.95 14.65
CA LYS A 333 20.84 6.09 14.39
C LYS A 333 21.42 4.91 13.59
N SER A 334 21.06 3.66 13.93
CA SER A 334 21.51 2.47 13.20
C SER A 334 20.99 2.46 11.75
N TYR A 335 19.74 2.88 11.54
CA TYR A 335 19.15 2.96 10.21
C TYR A 335 19.86 4.00 9.33
N LEU A 336 20.22 5.16 9.89
CA LEU A 336 21.00 6.18 9.19
C LEU A 336 22.41 5.69 8.83
N SER A 337 23.08 5.02 9.78
CA SER A 337 24.38 4.36 9.52
C SER A 337 24.27 3.35 8.37
N ALA A 338 23.18 2.56 8.35
CA ALA A 338 22.94 1.60 7.29
C ALA A 338 22.67 2.24 5.93
N ARG A 339 21.90 3.34 5.89
CA ARG A 339 21.72 4.18 4.70
C ARG A 339 23.08 4.62 4.13
N ASP A 340 23.95 5.16 4.98
CA ASP A 340 25.22 5.74 4.55
C ASP A 340 26.21 4.67 4.06
N LYS A 341 26.31 3.55 4.78
CA LYS A 341 27.15 2.42 4.35
C LYS A 341 26.68 1.82 3.03
N ILE A 342 25.36 1.67 2.83
CA ILE A 342 24.81 1.18 1.56
C ILE A 342 25.07 2.20 0.44
N ALA A 343 24.82 3.50 0.67
CA ALA A 343 25.01 4.54 -0.34
C ALA A 343 26.48 4.72 -0.77
N ALA A 344 27.44 4.31 0.08
CA ALA A 344 28.85 4.27 -0.25
C ALA A 344 29.20 3.15 -1.25
N VAL A 345 28.47 2.04 -1.20
CA VAL A 345 28.66 0.87 -2.07
C VAL A 345 27.80 0.96 -3.32
N ASP A 346 26.51 1.26 -3.15
CA ASP A 346 25.54 1.46 -4.23
C ASP A 346 25.22 2.95 -4.37
N THR A 347 25.91 3.56 -5.33
CA THR A 347 25.76 4.99 -5.63
C THR A 347 24.58 5.30 -6.55
N ARG A 348 23.90 4.27 -7.08
CA ARG A 348 22.86 4.40 -8.11
C ARG A 348 21.45 4.27 -7.54
N HIS A 349 21.27 3.43 -6.52
CA HIS A 349 19.97 3.16 -5.94
C HIS A 349 19.87 3.76 -4.52
N PRO A 350 18.80 4.51 -4.22
CA PRO A 350 18.58 5.03 -2.88
C PRO A 350 18.25 3.92 -1.89
N VAL A 351 18.67 4.10 -0.64
CA VAL A 351 17.98 3.51 0.49
C VAL A 351 16.75 4.37 0.79
N VAL A 352 15.60 3.72 0.95
CA VAL A 352 14.30 4.36 1.20
C VAL A 352 13.76 3.94 2.56
N PHE A 353 12.95 4.81 3.15
CA PHE A 353 12.21 4.49 4.36
C PHE A 353 10.77 4.13 3.99
N HIS A 354 10.30 2.95 4.37
CA HIS A 354 8.89 2.60 4.25
C HIS A 354 8.37 2.02 5.57
N SER A 355 7.20 2.47 5.98
CA SER A 355 6.56 2.12 7.25
C SER A 355 5.12 1.66 7.02
N ARG A 356 4.58 0.90 7.97
CA ARG A 356 3.19 0.42 7.87
C ARG A 356 2.16 1.48 8.23
N GLN A 357 2.59 2.50 8.94
CA GLN A 357 1.78 3.63 9.37
C GLN A 357 2.65 4.88 9.36
N ALA A 358 2.05 6.07 9.39
CA ALA A 358 2.80 7.32 9.33
C ALA A 358 3.51 7.69 10.66
N ASP A 359 3.43 6.82 11.67
CA ASP A 359 3.94 6.90 13.03
C ASP A 359 5.32 7.55 13.19
N THR A 360 6.36 6.92 12.64
CA THR A 360 7.75 7.38 12.73
C THR A 360 8.18 8.21 11.52
N PHE A 361 7.25 8.50 10.60
CA PHE A 361 7.54 9.23 9.37
C PHE A 361 8.26 10.57 9.60
N PRO A 362 7.86 11.45 10.55
CA PRO A 362 8.55 12.72 10.79
C PRO A 362 10.02 12.56 11.22
N LEU A 363 10.33 11.44 11.88
CA LEU A 363 11.68 11.14 12.35
C LEU A 363 12.59 10.72 11.19
N TYR A 364 12.12 9.79 10.35
CA TYR A 364 12.93 9.19 9.29
C TYR A 364 12.90 9.99 7.99
N ALA A 365 11.72 10.40 7.53
CA ALA A 365 11.49 10.88 6.17
C ALA A 365 12.42 12.01 5.69
N PRO A 366 12.81 13.01 6.51
CA PRO A 366 13.75 14.06 6.09
C PRO A 366 15.13 13.53 5.65
N HIS A 367 15.48 12.30 6.02
CA HIS A 367 16.81 11.71 5.85
C HIS A 367 16.90 10.72 4.69
N PHE A 368 15.83 10.47 3.95
CA PHE A 368 15.83 9.53 2.83
C PHE A 368 15.42 10.22 1.55
N ALA A 369 16.01 9.81 0.42
CA ALA A 369 15.71 10.39 -0.89
C ALA A 369 14.26 10.10 -1.35
N ALA A 370 13.69 9.00 -0.85
CA ALA A 370 12.27 8.72 -0.88
C ALA A 370 11.84 8.07 0.43
N ALA A 371 10.60 8.36 0.84
CA ALA A 371 9.97 7.80 2.01
C ALA A 371 8.52 7.43 1.70
N GLY A 372 7.94 6.50 2.44
CA GLY A 372 6.55 6.14 2.27
C GLY A 372 5.94 5.48 3.49
N PHE A 373 4.62 5.38 3.46
CA PHE A 373 3.85 4.65 4.45
C PHE A 373 2.64 3.96 3.82
N SER A 374 2.07 2.99 4.53
CA SER A 374 0.82 2.36 4.12
C SER A 374 -0.40 3.14 4.62
N HIS A 375 -1.38 3.35 3.75
CA HIS A 375 -2.69 3.95 4.09
C HIS A 375 -3.75 2.84 4.19
N PHE A 376 -3.73 2.08 5.28
CA PHE A 376 -4.61 0.92 5.47
C PHE A 376 -5.88 1.28 6.24
N LYS A 377 -6.71 2.15 5.67
CA LYS A 377 -8.03 2.52 6.23
C LYS A 377 -9.19 1.89 5.41
N PRO A 378 -9.81 0.79 5.87
CA PRO A 378 -10.87 0.09 5.14
C PRO A 378 -12.05 1.00 4.75
N GLY A 379 -12.29 1.18 3.45
CA GLY A 379 -13.45 1.93 2.95
C GLY A 379 -13.33 3.46 3.06
N ASP A 380 -12.23 3.98 3.60
CA ASP A 380 -11.95 5.40 3.71
C ASP A 380 -10.82 5.81 2.73
N ALA A 381 -11.18 5.83 1.45
CA ALA A 381 -10.27 6.17 0.37
C ALA A 381 -10.05 7.70 0.23
N LEU A 382 -10.91 8.54 0.80
CA LEU A 382 -10.79 10.00 0.71
C LEU A 382 -9.72 10.53 1.67
N SER A 383 -9.57 9.95 2.86
CA SER A 383 -8.61 10.45 3.86
C SER A 383 -7.15 10.35 3.45
N VAL A 384 -6.81 9.58 2.40
CA VAL A 384 -5.45 9.54 1.86
C VAL A 384 -4.96 10.94 1.45
N LYS A 385 -5.88 11.83 1.03
CA LYS A 385 -5.53 13.22 0.67
C LYS A 385 -5.03 13.98 1.90
N ASP A 386 -5.65 13.75 3.05
CA ASP A 386 -5.32 14.43 4.30
C ASP A 386 -4.00 13.86 4.84
N SER A 387 -3.83 12.53 4.75
CA SER A 387 -2.54 11.89 5.03
C SER A 387 -1.41 12.48 4.20
N LEU A 388 -1.61 12.73 2.91
CA LEU A 388 -0.59 13.32 2.05
C LEU A 388 -0.31 14.78 2.36
N ARG A 389 -1.35 15.60 2.52
CA ARG A 389 -1.22 17.03 2.84
C ARG A 389 -0.49 17.25 4.15
N THR A 390 -0.73 16.39 5.13
CA THR A 390 -0.09 16.43 6.44
C THR A 390 1.40 16.05 6.37
N HIS A 391 1.76 15.02 5.62
CA HIS A 391 3.11 14.44 5.67
C HIS A 391 4.06 14.94 4.57
N LEU A 392 3.54 15.40 3.42
CA LEU A 392 4.38 15.89 2.32
C LEU A 392 5.30 17.08 2.73
N PRO A 393 4.85 18.05 3.56
CA PRO A 393 5.73 19.13 4.03
C PRO A 393 6.93 18.64 4.87
N LEU A 394 6.84 17.46 5.48
CA LEU A 394 7.90 16.89 6.31
C LEU A 394 9.08 16.36 5.49
N MET A 395 8.89 16.10 4.19
CA MET A 395 9.94 15.52 3.35
C MET A 395 11.09 16.48 3.11
N GLY A 396 10.82 17.75 2.78
CA GLY A 396 11.83 18.71 2.32
C GLY A 396 12.07 18.74 0.79
N GLY A 397 11.16 18.14 -0.01
CA GLY A 397 11.24 18.09 -1.48
C GLY A 397 11.55 16.71 -2.08
N GLN A 398 11.78 15.70 -1.23
CA GLN A 398 11.99 14.29 -1.57
C GLN A 398 10.67 13.61 -1.96
N GLN A 399 10.75 12.40 -2.49
CA GLN A 399 9.56 11.66 -2.90
C GLN A 399 8.80 11.04 -1.72
N LEU A 400 7.47 11.14 -1.77
CA LEU A 400 6.56 10.43 -0.88
C LEU A 400 5.82 9.33 -1.65
N TRP A 401 5.86 8.10 -1.15
CA TRP A 401 5.16 6.94 -1.72
C TRP A 401 4.05 6.42 -0.79
N ILE A 402 2.94 5.94 -1.38
CA ILE A 402 1.82 5.37 -0.63
C ILE A 402 1.65 3.89 -0.98
N THR A 403 1.41 3.07 0.05
CA THR A 403 0.97 1.69 -0.12
C THR A 403 -0.51 1.57 0.26
N ALA A 404 -1.33 1.08 -0.68
CA ALA A 404 -2.77 0.91 -0.52
C ALA A 404 -3.13 -0.56 -0.22
N PRO A 405 -4.20 -0.83 0.56
CA PRO A 405 -4.67 -2.17 0.86
C PRO A 405 -5.51 -2.70 -0.32
N ALA A 406 -4.87 -3.42 -1.23
CA ALA A 406 -5.46 -4.06 -2.40
C ALA A 406 -6.01 -5.46 -2.09
N PHE A 407 -6.77 -5.57 -1.00
CA PHE A 407 -7.39 -6.83 -0.62
C PHE A 407 -8.73 -7.04 -1.33
N VAL A 408 -8.94 -8.25 -1.82
CA VAL A 408 -10.23 -8.75 -2.30
C VAL A 408 -11.04 -9.24 -1.08
N ARG A 409 -12.38 -9.26 -1.22
CA ARG A 409 -13.32 -9.73 -0.19
C ARG A 409 -12.82 -10.99 0.54
N ALA A 410 -12.94 -10.97 1.86
CA ALA A 410 -12.25 -11.84 2.81
C ALA A 410 -13.24 -12.64 3.68
N SER A 411 -12.77 -13.72 4.31
CA SER A 411 -13.55 -14.54 5.24
C SER A 411 -13.64 -13.91 6.63
N GLY A 412 -14.66 -13.09 6.87
CA GLY A 412 -14.90 -12.48 8.19
C GLY A 412 -13.95 -11.34 8.57
N ALA A 413 -13.02 -10.95 7.68
CA ALA A 413 -12.31 -9.67 7.82
C ALA A 413 -13.25 -8.51 7.45
N PRO A 414 -12.95 -7.27 7.88
CA PRO A 414 -13.73 -6.11 7.48
C PRO A 414 -13.85 -5.94 5.97
N GLU A 415 -14.91 -5.24 5.54
CA GLU A 415 -15.03 -4.81 4.16
C GLU A 415 -13.93 -3.79 3.83
N TRP A 416 -12.98 -4.23 3.00
CA TRP A 416 -11.92 -3.41 2.42
C TRP A 416 -12.43 -2.55 1.27
N SER A 417 -11.53 -1.77 0.69
CA SER A 417 -11.83 -0.86 -0.41
C SER A 417 -12.31 -1.60 -1.66
N THR A 418 -13.46 -1.20 -2.17
CA THR A 418 -13.98 -1.59 -3.49
C THR A 418 -13.07 -1.07 -4.61
N SER A 419 -13.24 -1.61 -5.83
CA SER A 419 -12.43 -1.16 -6.97
C SER A 419 -12.58 0.35 -7.27
N PRO A 420 -13.78 0.96 -7.20
CA PRO A 420 -13.92 2.41 -7.25
C PRO A 420 -13.18 3.16 -6.13
N GLN A 421 -13.20 2.66 -4.90
CA GLN A 421 -12.47 3.28 -3.79
C GLN A 421 -10.95 3.22 -4.00
N LEU A 422 -10.41 2.10 -4.50
CA LEU A 422 -8.99 2.01 -4.83
C LEU A 422 -8.59 2.91 -6.01
N ARG A 423 -9.46 3.02 -7.02
CA ARG A 423 -9.29 3.99 -8.12
C ARG A 423 -9.24 5.42 -7.58
N MET A 424 -10.17 5.77 -6.69
CA MET A 424 -10.20 7.08 -6.04
C MET A 424 -8.92 7.33 -5.25
N MET A 425 -8.50 6.38 -4.42
CA MET A 425 -7.27 6.47 -3.62
C MET A 425 -6.02 6.69 -4.47
N LEU A 426 -5.89 5.96 -5.59
CA LEU A 426 -4.79 6.13 -6.54
C LEU A 426 -4.77 7.54 -7.16
N ASN A 427 -5.92 8.04 -7.61
CA ASN A 427 -6.01 9.40 -8.19
C ASN A 427 -5.72 10.47 -7.14
N MET A 428 -6.29 10.33 -5.93
CA MET A 428 -6.04 11.24 -4.79
C MET A 428 -4.56 11.27 -4.42
N THR A 429 -3.90 10.10 -4.48
CA THR A 429 -2.48 9.96 -4.18
C THR A 429 -1.63 10.82 -5.10
N LEU A 430 -1.83 10.68 -6.41
CA LEU A 430 -1.08 11.45 -7.41
C LEU A 430 -1.43 12.95 -7.38
N ALA A 431 -2.72 13.27 -7.21
CA ALA A 431 -3.21 14.64 -7.18
C ALA A 431 -2.68 15.46 -5.98
N ASN A 432 -2.37 14.79 -4.86
CA ASN A 432 -1.81 15.41 -3.66
C ASN A 432 -0.28 15.30 -3.59
N GLY A 433 0.39 15.01 -4.71
CA GLY A 433 1.83 15.18 -4.83
C GLY A 433 2.67 13.95 -4.47
N ALA A 434 2.06 12.80 -4.20
CA ALA A 434 2.83 11.57 -4.06
C ALA A 434 3.48 11.15 -5.39
N ARG A 435 4.60 10.44 -5.30
CA ARG A 435 5.45 10.03 -6.42
C ARG A 435 5.67 8.53 -6.47
N GLY A 436 4.78 7.76 -5.87
CA GLY A 436 4.83 6.31 -5.87
C GLY A 436 3.54 5.73 -5.30
N TRP A 437 3.06 4.64 -5.90
CA TRP A 437 1.87 3.94 -5.43
C TRP A 437 2.06 2.43 -5.51
N MET A 438 1.81 1.76 -4.39
CA MET A 438 1.98 0.31 -4.25
C MET A 438 0.68 -0.35 -3.83
N ALA A 439 0.35 -1.49 -4.42
CA ALA A 439 -0.76 -2.34 -4.00
C ALA A 439 -0.29 -3.46 -3.07
N HIS A 440 -0.78 -3.48 -1.83
CA HIS A 440 -0.55 -4.56 -0.89
C HIS A 440 -1.80 -5.46 -0.76
N CYS A 441 -1.79 -6.76 -1.07
CA CYS A 441 -0.68 -7.62 -1.48
C CYS A 441 -1.03 -8.45 -2.73
N TYR A 442 -0.01 -8.86 -3.49
CA TYR A 442 -0.18 -9.59 -4.76
C TYR A 442 -0.70 -11.03 -4.54
N HIS A 443 -0.17 -11.75 -3.56
CA HIS A 443 -0.63 -13.08 -3.14
C HIS A 443 -0.67 -13.19 -1.61
N ASN A 444 -1.38 -14.21 -1.10
CA ASN A 444 -1.38 -14.55 0.33
C ASN A 444 -1.44 -16.08 0.51
N THR A 445 -0.98 -16.57 1.66
CA THR A 445 -1.18 -17.97 2.04
C THR A 445 -2.68 -18.24 2.24
N PRO A 446 -3.23 -19.40 1.80
CA PRO A 446 -4.64 -19.70 2.00
C PRO A 446 -5.03 -19.74 3.49
N VAL A 447 -6.22 -19.25 3.85
CA VAL A 447 -6.70 -19.23 5.24
C VAL A 447 -6.74 -20.63 5.88
N TRP A 448 -7.06 -21.66 5.10
CA TRP A 448 -7.13 -23.05 5.56
C TRP A 448 -5.74 -23.70 5.78
N LEU A 449 -4.66 -22.99 5.47
CA LEU A 449 -3.26 -23.30 5.83
C LEU A 449 -2.71 -22.29 6.88
N ASN A 450 -3.59 -21.71 7.69
CA ASN A 450 -3.26 -20.66 8.66
C ASN A 450 -2.66 -19.40 8.00
N GLY A 451 -3.09 -19.10 6.78
CA GLY A 451 -2.82 -17.83 6.10
C GLY A 451 -3.72 -16.69 6.56
N HIS A 452 -3.59 -15.54 5.90
CA HIS A 452 -4.38 -14.35 6.22
C HIS A 452 -5.84 -14.50 5.74
N TYR A 453 -6.77 -13.88 6.48
CA TYR A 453 -8.19 -13.85 6.12
C TYR A 453 -8.45 -12.90 4.95
N GLN A 454 -7.65 -11.83 4.84
CA GLN A 454 -7.68 -10.92 3.71
C GLN A 454 -7.25 -11.66 2.44
N ARG A 455 -8.07 -11.61 1.40
CA ARG A 455 -7.72 -12.21 0.11
C ARG A 455 -6.88 -11.21 -0.67
N SER A 456 -5.80 -11.68 -1.28
CA SER A 456 -4.90 -10.87 -2.10
C SER A 456 -5.42 -10.68 -3.53
N LEU A 457 -4.70 -9.89 -4.35
CA LEU A 457 -5.03 -9.62 -5.75
C LEU A 457 -5.10 -10.87 -6.63
N THR A 458 -4.28 -11.89 -6.35
CA THR A 458 -4.22 -13.13 -7.13
C THR A 458 -4.59 -14.39 -6.33
N GLY A 459 -4.94 -14.21 -5.04
CA GLY A 459 -5.13 -15.32 -4.12
C GLY A 459 -3.86 -16.18 -3.99
N PRO A 460 -4.00 -17.44 -3.53
CA PRO A 460 -2.85 -18.32 -3.34
C PRO A 460 -2.42 -19.07 -4.61
N PHE A 461 -3.18 -18.98 -5.71
CA PHE A 461 -3.04 -19.83 -6.89
C PHE A 461 -2.74 -19.05 -8.18
N LEU A 462 -2.26 -17.80 -8.08
CA LEU A 462 -1.99 -16.93 -9.24
C LEU A 462 -3.22 -16.79 -10.16
N THR A 463 -4.42 -16.65 -9.57
CA THR A 463 -5.70 -16.51 -10.28
C THR A 463 -6.21 -15.07 -10.19
N PHE A 464 -6.59 -14.47 -11.31
CA PHE A 464 -6.83 -13.03 -11.38
C PHE A 464 -8.12 -12.60 -10.66
N SER A 465 -8.03 -11.52 -9.88
CA SER A 465 -9.21 -10.83 -9.34
C SER A 465 -9.72 -9.73 -10.27
N ASP A 466 -11.00 -9.38 -10.12
CA ASP A 466 -11.60 -8.27 -10.87
C ASP A 466 -10.95 -6.94 -10.44
N LEU A 467 -10.51 -6.88 -9.19
CA LEU A 467 -9.72 -5.77 -8.67
C LEU A 467 -8.36 -5.66 -9.38
N TRP A 468 -7.69 -6.78 -9.62
CA TRP A 468 -6.42 -6.81 -10.35
C TRP A 468 -6.56 -6.30 -11.78
N ALA A 469 -7.59 -6.76 -12.49
CA ALA A 469 -7.89 -6.29 -13.85
C ALA A 469 -8.22 -4.78 -13.88
N GLU A 470 -8.98 -4.30 -12.90
CA GLU A 470 -9.29 -2.88 -12.76
C GLU A 470 -8.03 -2.05 -12.49
N LEU A 471 -7.16 -2.45 -11.56
CA LEU A 471 -5.91 -1.75 -11.26
C LEU A 471 -5.00 -1.69 -12.48
N GLY A 472 -4.83 -2.80 -13.20
CA GLY A 472 -4.00 -2.85 -14.41
C GLY A 472 -4.46 -1.84 -15.48
N THR A 473 -5.78 -1.75 -15.69
CA THR A 473 -6.38 -0.76 -16.62
C THR A 473 -6.12 0.70 -16.21
N ARG A 474 -6.00 0.97 -14.89
CA ARG A 474 -5.70 2.33 -14.40
C ARG A 474 -4.23 2.65 -14.48
N ILE A 475 -3.38 1.71 -14.10
CA ILE A 475 -1.92 1.88 -14.10
C ILE A 475 -1.38 1.97 -15.51
N GLU A 476 -1.96 1.26 -16.48
CA GLU A 476 -1.68 1.47 -17.91
C GLU A 476 -1.73 2.96 -18.26
N ARG A 477 -2.80 3.63 -17.83
CA ARG A 477 -3.04 5.02 -18.21
C ARG A 477 -2.12 5.99 -17.46
N LEU A 478 -1.98 5.77 -16.15
CA LEU A 478 -1.21 6.66 -15.28
C LEU A 478 0.30 6.51 -15.47
N SER A 479 0.80 5.31 -15.80
CA SER A 479 2.24 5.07 -16.05
C SER A 479 2.79 5.83 -17.26
N VAL A 480 1.95 6.06 -18.28
CA VAL A 480 2.28 6.91 -19.43
C VAL A 480 2.38 8.39 -19.01
N MET A 481 1.47 8.84 -18.15
CA MET A 481 1.42 10.23 -17.68
C MET A 481 2.35 10.50 -16.49
N ALA A 482 2.99 9.47 -15.93
CA ALA A 482 3.85 9.53 -14.76
C ALA A 482 4.87 10.68 -14.74
N PRO A 483 5.55 11.03 -15.85
CA PRO A 483 6.46 12.17 -15.87
C PRO A 483 5.83 13.50 -15.46
N LEU A 484 4.56 13.75 -15.83
CA LEU A 484 3.87 14.95 -15.40
C LEU A 484 3.79 15.01 -13.88
N PHE A 485 3.41 13.89 -13.26
CA PHE A 485 3.32 13.83 -11.82
C PHE A 485 4.69 13.98 -11.18
N LEU A 486 5.76 13.37 -11.71
CA LEU A 486 7.12 13.50 -11.16
C LEU A 486 7.54 14.95 -10.95
N TYR A 487 7.31 15.81 -11.95
CA TYR A 487 7.74 17.20 -11.91
C TYR A 487 6.70 18.19 -11.34
N ALA A 488 5.44 17.79 -11.12
CA ALA A 488 4.37 18.70 -10.71
C ALA A 488 4.06 18.70 -9.21
N ARG A 489 4.09 19.85 -8.55
CA ARG A 489 3.84 19.99 -7.11
C ARG A 489 2.42 20.51 -6.84
N PRO A 490 1.73 20.06 -5.76
CA PRO A 490 0.44 20.62 -5.39
C PRO A 490 0.50 22.13 -5.18
N MET A 491 -0.46 22.86 -5.73
CA MET A 491 -0.61 24.30 -5.54
C MET A 491 -1.47 24.60 -4.30
N SER A 492 -1.21 25.72 -3.63
CA SER A 492 -2.09 26.25 -2.59
C SER A 492 -3.32 26.98 -3.15
N GLU A 493 -3.23 27.47 -4.39
CA GLU A 493 -4.33 28.14 -5.07
C GLU A 493 -5.29 27.13 -5.70
N ASN A 494 -6.59 27.25 -5.39
CA ASN A 494 -7.60 26.26 -5.78
C ASN A 494 -8.17 26.47 -7.20
N ASN A 495 -7.89 27.60 -7.88
CA ASN A 495 -8.40 27.87 -9.23
C ASN A 495 -7.63 29.02 -9.96
N PRO A 496 -6.35 28.84 -10.28
CA PRO A 496 -5.50 29.90 -10.86
C PRO A 496 -6.00 30.48 -12.19
N PHE A 497 -6.84 29.74 -12.93
CA PHE A 497 -7.33 30.16 -14.26
C PHE A 497 -8.84 30.42 -14.30
N GLY A 498 -9.53 30.43 -13.17
CA GLY A 498 -10.96 30.74 -13.11
C GLY A 498 -11.85 29.75 -13.87
N ILE A 499 -11.48 28.47 -13.92
CA ILE A 499 -12.30 27.40 -14.52
C ILE A 499 -13.61 27.31 -13.74
N LYS A 500 -14.74 27.35 -14.45
CA LYS A 500 -16.07 27.18 -13.85
C LYS A 500 -16.47 25.71 -13.93
N VAL A 501 -16.89 25.17 -12.79
CA VAL A 501 -17.31 23.78 -12.66
C VAL A 501 -18.67 23.73 -12.01
N ALA A 502 -19.63 23.08 -12.67
CA ALA A 502 -20.92 22.76 -12.08
C ALA A 502 -21.04 21.24 -11.97
N VAL A 503 -21.41 20.76 -10.78
CA VAL A 503 -21.47 19.33 -10.45
C VAL A 503 -22.90 18.96 -10.12
N ARG A 504 -23.38 17.88 -10.71
CA ARG A 504 -24.69 17.28 -10.39
C ARG A 504 -24.45 15.90 -9.80
N LYS A 505 -24.75 15.77 -8.50
CA LYS A 505 -24.72 14.49 -7.78
C LYS A 505 -25.86 13.60 -8.24
N SER A 506 -25.64 12.28 -8.25
CA SER A 506 -26.72 11.31 -8.36
C SER A 506 -27.69 11.46 -7.17
N VAL A 507 -29.00 11.36 -7.42
CA VAL A 507 -30.04 11.35 -6.36
C VAL A 507 -29.85 10.16 -5.40
N LYS A 508 -29.15 9.11 -5.85
CA LYS A 508 -28.85 7.90 -5.06
C LYS A 508 -27.45 7.94 -4.42
N SER A 509 -26.72 9.04 -4.55
CA SER A 509 -25.38 9.18 -3.98
C SER A 509 -25.39 8.86 -2.48
N PRO A 510 -24.46 8.01 -1.99
CA PRO A 510 -24.33 7.74 -0.56
C PRO A 510 -23.59 8.88 0.19
N LEU A 511 -23.03 9.84 -0.54
CA LEU A 511 -22.34 10.99 0.05
C LEU A 511 -23.31 11.85 0.86
N ALA A 512 -22.82 12.44 1.93
CA ALA A 512 -23.62 13.40 2.70
C ALA A 512 -24.01 14.62 1.84
N GLN A 513 -25.05 15.36 2.25
CA GLN A 513 -25.54 16.49 1.47
C GLN A 513 -24.47 17.57 1.28
N ASP A 514 -23.65 17.77 2.29
CA ASP A 514 -22.54 18.73 2.40
C ASP A 514 -21.20 18.23 1.83
N GLU A 515 -21.04 16.93 1.58
CA GLU A 515 -19.79 16.38 1.01
C GLU A 515 -19.68 16.65 -0.50
N ASP A 516 -18.60 17.25 -0.97
CA ASP A 516 -18.41 17.47 -2.41
C ASP A 516 -18.30 16.15 -3.18
N ALA A 517 -19.06 16.01 -4.28
CA ALA A 517 -18.96 14.85 -5.17
C ALA A 517 -17.78 14.92 -6.15
N LEU A 518 -17.09 16.07 -6.21
CA LEU A 518 -15.95 16.28 -7.07
C LEU A 518 -14.85 17.00 -6.29
N SER A 519 -13.65 16.46 -6.31
CA SER A 519 -12.45 17.20 -5.91
C SER A 519 -11.72 17.71 -7.14
N ILE A 520 -11.21 18.94 -7.08
CA ILE A 520 -10.38 19.56 -8.12
C ILE A 520 -9.03 19.90 -7.50
N PHE A 521 -7.97 19.33 -8.06
CA PHE A 521 -6.61 19.57 -7.60
C PHE A 521 -5.80 20.25 -8.69
N TRP A 522 -4.99 21.21 -8.26
CA TRP A 522 -4.05 21.93 -9.12
C TRP A 522 -2.63 21.54 -8.76
N LEU A 523 -1.85 21.22 -9.79
CA LEU A 523 -0.42 21.00 -9.65
C LEU A 523 0.34 21.89 -10.62
N GLU A 524 1.49 22.40 -10.18
CA GLU A 524 2.40 23.23 -10.96
C GLU A 524 3.66 22.43 -11.28
N GLY A 525 3.92 22.23 -12.57
CA GLY A 525 5.18 21.74 -13.10
C GLY A 525 6.13 22.89 -13.46
N PRO A 526 7.31 22.60 -14.02
CA PRO A 526 8.31 23.62 -14.36
C PRO A 526 7.83 24.66 -15.38
N ASP A 527 7.01 24.24 -16.35
CA ASP A 527 6.54 25.05 -17.48
C ASP A 527 5.09 24.74 -17.89
N TYR A 528 4.35 24.06 -17.00
CA TYR A 528 2.95 23.67 -17.21
C TYR A 528 2.18 23.60 -15.89
N TYR A 529 0.86 23.57 -16.00
CA TYR A 529 -0.07 23.32 -14.92
C TYR A 529 -0.90 22.08 -15.21
N LEU A 530 -1.31 21.39 -14.15
CA LEU A 530 -2.23 20.26 -14.20
C LEU A 530 -3.50 20.60 -13.44
N CYS A 531 -4.66 20.28 -14.03
CA CYS A 531 -5.94 20.29 -13.36
C CYS A 531 -6.47 18.85 -13.31
N HIS A 532 -6.54 18.28 -12.10
CA HIS A 532 -6.96 16.89 -11.88
C HIS A 532 -8.31 16.87 -11.16
N LEU A 533 -9.34 16.44 -11.86
CA LEU A 533 -10.69 16.29 -11.34
C LEU A 533 -10.90 14.84 -10.90
N ILE A 534 -11.47 14.63 -9.72
CA ILE A 534 -11.68 13.30 -9.15
C ILE A 534 -13.11 13.19 -8.62
N ASN A 535 -13.86 12.20 -9.11
CA ASN A 535 -15.18 11.89 -8.58
C ASN A 535 -15.03 11.26 -7.19
N ASN A 536 -15.53 11.95 -6.16
CA ASN A 536 -15.49 11.49 -4.76
C ASN A 536 -16.57 10.44 -4.45
N ASP A 537 -17.57 10.29 -5.33
CA ASP A 537 -18.60 9.26 -5.18
C ASP A 537 -18.06 7.91 -5.67
N ALA A 538 -17.88 6.97 -4.74
CA ALA A 538 -17.43 5.61 -5.05
C ALA A 538 -18.58 4.66 -5.44
N GLY A 539 -19.84 5.09 -5.34
CA GLY A 539 -21.03 4.29 -5.68
C GLY A 539 -21.72 4.72 -6.98
N HIS A 540 -21.63 6.00 -7.37
CA HIS A 540 -22.39 6.54 -8.50
C HIS A 540 -21.60 7.42 -9.46
N VAL A 541 -22.14 7.55 -10.67
CA VAL A 541 -21.66 8.48 -11.68
C VAL A 541 -21.97 9.91 -11.23
N THR A 542 -21.03 10.81 -11.46
CA THR A 542 -21.16 12.25 -11.20
C THR A 542 -21.09 13.00 -12.53
N SER A 543 -22.13 13.80 -12.81
CA SER A 543 -22.18 14.64 -14.00
C SER A 543 -21.47 15.97 -13.74
N VAL A 544 -20.54 16.34 -14.59
CA VAL A 544 -19.69 17.54 -14.44
C VAL A 544 -19.76 18.40 -15.70
N ASP A 545 -20.20 19.64 -15.55
CA ASP A 545 -20.19 20.65 -16.60
C ASP A 545 -19.00 21.59 -16.38
N LEU A 546 -18.05 21.58 -17.33
CA LEU A 546 -16.84 22.40 -17.29
C LEU A 546 -16.94 23.55 -18.29
N SER A 547 -16.55 24.74 -17.86
CA SER A 547 -16.37 25.91 -18.72
C SER A 547 -15.01 26.55 -18.47
N PHE A 548 -14.17 26.53 -19.50
CA PHE A 548 -12.86 27.16 -19.50
C PHE A 548 -12.98 28.64 -19.90
N PRO A 549 -12.06 29.51 -19.46
CA PRO A 549 -12.04 30.93 -19.85
C PRO A 549 -11.80 31.09 -21.36
N ASP A 550 -12.26 32.22 -21.93
CA ASP A 550 -12.11 32.51 -23.37
C ASP A 550 -10.66 32.72 -23.80
N SER A 551 -9.81 33.15 -22.86
CA SER A 551 -8.37 33.33 -23.04
C SER A 551 -7.64 32.91 -21.78
N LEU A 552 -6.54 32.18 -21.93
CA LEU A 552 -5.59 31.90 -20.86
C LEU A 552 -4.41 32.88 -20.92
N PRO A 553 -3.71 33.11 -19.80
CA PRO A 553 -2.48 33.89 -19.80
C PRO A 553 -1.44 33.29 -20.76
N ASP A 554 -0.57 34.15 -21.29
CA ASP A 554 0.59 33.77 -22.12
C ASP A 554 0.29 32.84 -23.32
N ASN A 555 -0.93 32.90 -23.86
CA ASN A 555 -1.40 32.02 -24.94
C ASN A 555 -1.29 30.52 -24.59
N MET A 556 -1.53 30.16 -23.33
CA MET A 556 -1.60 28.77 -22.93
C MET A 556 -2.82 28.06 -23.55
N GLU A 557 -2.67 26.75 -23.73
CA GLU A 557 -3.66 25.84 -24.29
C GLU A 557 -4.01 24.75 -23.26
N ILE A 558 -5.20 24.17 -23.37
CA ILE A 558 -5.70 23.12 -22.47
C ILE A 558 -5.87 21.84 -23.27
N TYR A 559 -5.30 20.74 -22.79
CA TYR A 559 -5.45 19.42 -23.38
C TYR A 559 -5.92 18.41 -22.36
N ASP A 560 -6.85 17.56 -22.77
CA ASP A 560 -7.24 16.38 -22.01
C ASP A 560 -6.21 15.26 -22.24
N THR A 561 -5.32 15.04 -21.27
CA THR A 561 -4.30 13.98 -21.36
C THR A 561 -4.91 12.60 -21.19
N THR A 562 -6.06 12.50 -20.51
CA THR A 562 -6.79 11.24 -20.33
C THR A 562 -7.39 10.77 -21.66
N ALA A 563 -7.83 11.70 -22.52
CA ALA A 563 -8.31 11.41 -23.87
C ALA A 563 -7.19 10.86 -24.77
N LEU A 564 -5.98 11.43 -24.72
CA LEU A 564 -4.83 10.90 -25.46
C LEU A 564 -4.55 9.45 -25.07
N VAL A 565 -4.54 9.15 -23.78
CA VAL A 565 -4.18 7.81 -23.32
C VAL A 565 -5.32 6.80 -23.54
N ARG A 566 -6.59 7.23 -23.58
CA ARG A 566 -7.73 6.32 -23.81
C ARG A 566 -8.04 6.09 -25.28
N ILE A 567 -8.10 7.15 -26.08
CA ILE A 567 -8.59 7.11 -27.46
C ILE A 567 -7.55 7.60 -28.47
N ARG A 568 -6.31 7.85 -28.04
CA ARG A 568 -5.20 8.34 -28.88
C ARG A 568 -5.53 9.66 -29.59
N ALA A 569 -6.40 10.47 -29.00
CA ALA A 569 -6.78 11.77 -29.52
C ALA A 569 -5.99 12.89 -28.81
N TRP A 570 -5.31 13.73 -29.58
CA TRP A 570 -4.69 14.97 -29.08
C TRP A 570 -5.43 16.17 -29.67
N ALA A 571 -6.41 16.68 -28.95
CA ALA A 571 -7.17 17.86 -29.34
C ALA A 571 -7.31 18.81 -28.14
N GLN A 572 -7.30 20.10 -28.43
CA GLN A 572 -7.54 21.12 -27.42
C GLN A 572 -8.92 20.90 -26.78
N ALA A 573 -9.00 21.00 -25.46
CA ALA A 573 -10.24 20.84 -24.74
C ALA A 573 -11.25 21.89 -25.21
N PRO A 574 -12.50 21.49 -25.54
CA PRO A 574 -13.51 22.45 -25.99
C PRO A 574 -13.86 23.40 -24.83
N ARG A 575 -14.18 24.66 -25.16
CA ARG A 575 -14.47 25.72 -24.15
C ARG A 575 -15.53 25.31 -23.13
N ARG A 576 -16.51 24.53 -23.57
CA ARG A 576 -17.52 23.92 -22.73
C ARG A 576 -17.56 22.43 -23.01
N GLN A 577 -17.59 21.64 -21.96
CA GLN A 577 -17.76 20.20 -22.05
C GLN A 577 -18.58 19.68 -20.90
N HIS A 578 -19.24 18.57 -21.18
CA HIS A 578 -19.97 17.79 -20.22
C HIS A 578 -19.27 16.44 -20.06
N LEU A 579 -19.05 16.03 -18.82
CA LEU A 579 -18.40 14.78 -18.46
C LEU A 579 -19.32 13.95 -17.57
N GLU A 580 -19.43 12.67 -17.88
CA GLU A 580 -20.00 11.66 -16.99
C GLU A 580 -18.86 10.88 -16.34
N MET A 581 -18.54 11.22 -15.09
CA MET A 581 -17.42 10.64 -14.37
C MET A 581 -17.87 9.40 -13.60
N SER A 582 -17.36 8.24 -14.00
CA SER A 582 -17.60 6.98 -13.28
C SER A 582 -17.13 7.06 -11.82
N PRO A 583 -17.62 6.17 -10.93
CA PRO A 583 -17.21 6.16 -9.54
C PRO A 583 -15.68 6.16 -9.34
N GLY A 584 -15.16 7.07 -8.51
CA GLY A 584 -13.71 7.21 -8.25
C GLY A 584 -12.84 7.62 -9.46
N GLN A 585 -13.44 7.98 -10.61
CA GLN A 585 -12.69 8.32 -11.82
C GLN A 585 -11.90 9.62 -11.66
N GLY A 586 -10.66 9.60 -12.16
CA GLY A 586 -9.82 10.78 -12.35
C GLY A 586 -9.86 11.26 -13.80
N GLN A 587 -9.77 12.57 -13.99
CA GLN A 587 -9.72 13.25 -15.28
C GLN A 587 -8.64 14.34 -15.21
N LEU A 588 -7.63 14.25 -16.07
CA LEU A 588 -6.45 15.12 -16.04
C LEU A 588 -6.38 16.05 -17.26
N TYR A 589 -6.18 17.34 -17.00
CA TYR A 589 -5.92 18.36 -18.02
C TYR A 589 -4.51 18.92 -17.88
N LEU A 590 -3.79 19.01 -19.00
CA LEU A 590 -2.52 19.73 -19.13
C LEU A 590 -2.79 21.15 -19.64
N ILE A 591 -2.24 22.15 -18.96
CA ILE A 591 -2.38 23.57 -19.32
C ILE A 591 -0.97 24.15 -19.46
N ALA A 592 -0.57 24.49 -20.69
CA ALA A 592 0.77 24.99 -20.97
C ALA A 592 0.82 25.78 -22.28
N LYS A 593 1.97 26.37 -22.61
CA LYS A 593 2.20 26.97 -23.94
C LYS A 593 2.21 25.87 -25.01
N ALA A 594 1.79 26.20 -26.23
CA ALA A 594 1.69 25.24 -27.34
C ALA A 594 2.96 24.38 -27.55
N PRO A 595 4.21 24.91 -27.50
CA PRO A 595 5.42 24.08 -27.64
C PRO A 595 5.60 23.06 -26.51
N VAL A 596 5.19 23.40 -25.29
CA VAL A 596 5.25 22.52 -24.11
C VAL A 596 4.19 21.42 -24.21
N CYS A 597 2.98 21.77 -24.65
CA CYS A 597 1.93 20.79 -24.97
C CYS A 597 2.39 19.79 -26.04
N LEU A 598 3.05 20.28 -27.10
CA LEU A 598 3.61 19.44 -28.17
C LEU A 598 4.68 18.48 -27.66
N HIS A 599 5.61 18.99 -26.83
CA HIS A 599 6.63 18.17 -26.19
C HIS A 599 6.01 17.04 -25.36
N TRP A 600 5.04 17.36 -24.51
CA TRP A 600 4.39 16.34 -23.66
C TRP A 600 3.63 15.30 -24.45
N ARG A 601 2.96 15.69 -25.55
CA ARG A 601 2.32 14.75 -26.49
C ARG A 601 3.33 13.72 -27.01
N GLU A 602 4.53 14.13 -27.39
CA GLU A 602 5.59 13.26 -27.91
C GLU A 602 6.16 12.35 -26.81
N VAL A 603 6.33 12.88 -25.59
CA VAL A 603 6.73 12.07 -24.44
C VAL A 603 5.71 10.97 -24.14
N PHE A 604 4.41 11.30 -24.13
CA PHE A 604 3.35 10.31 -23.91
C PHE A 604 3.30 9.29 -25.03
N ALA A 605 3.44 9.72 -26.29
CA ALA A 605 3.48 8.82 -27.43
C ALA A 605 4.59 7.78 -27.31
N ARG A 606 5.81 8.22 -26.99
CA ARG A 606 6.96 7.34 -26.77
C ARG A 606 6.74 6.35 -25.61
N ARG A 607 6.14 6.81 -24.51
CA ARG A 607 5.86 5.97 -23.34
C ARG A 607 4.76 4.95 -23.60
N ILE A 608 3.69 5.33 -24.31
CA ILE A 608 2.67 4.39 -24.78
C ILE A 608 3.33 3.26 -25.56
N LEU A 609 4.22 3.60 -26.48
CA LEU A 609 4.91 2.61 -27.31
C LEU A 609 5.86 1.73 -26.53
N THR A 610 6.59 2.30 -25.58
CA THR A 610 7.44 1.51 -24.68
C THR A 610 6.61 0.51 -23.86
N ALA A 611 5.45 0.94 -23.36
CA ALA A 611 4.53 0.09 -22.61
C ALA A 611 3.93 -1.01 -23.50
N ASP A 612 3.50 -0.67 -24.71
CA ASP A 612 2.98 -1.61 -25.71
C ASP A 612 4.06 -2.64 -26.09
N GLN A 613 5.28 -2.20 -26.41
CA GLN A 613 6.41 -3.08 -26.72
C GLN A 613 6.72 -4.07 -25.59
N ARG A 614 6.69 -3.61 -24.32
CA ARG A 614 6.90 -4.48 -23.15
C ARG A 614 5.84 -5.58 -23.09
N GLN A 615 4.57 -5.25 -23.29
CA GLN A 615 3.48 -6.22 -23.29
C GLN A 615 3.59 -7.17 -24.48
N THR A 616 3.82 -6.62 -25.67
CA THR A 616 3.90 -7.38 -26.92
C THR A 616 5.09 -8.35 -26.95
N LYS A 617 6.19 -8.07 -26.24
CA LYS A 617 7.31 -9.01 -26.09
C LYS A 617 6.86 -10.37 -25.55
N VAL A 618 5.93 -10.38 -24.58
CA VAL A 618 5.38 -11.62 -24.00
C VAL A 618 4.56 -12.39 -25.03
N ASP A 619 3.73 -11.68 -25.79
CA ASP A 619 2.86 -12.28 -26.79
C ASP A 619 3.64 -12.76 -28.02
N LEU A 620 4.73 -12.08 -28.39
CA LEU A 620 5.68 -12.52 -29.41
C LEU A 620 6.39 -13.80 -29.00
N GLU A 621 6.82 -13.92 -27.74
CA GLU A 621 7.41 -15.17 -27.25
C GLU A 621 6.42 -16.33 -27.39
N LEU A 622 5.15 -16.13 -27.01
CA LEU A 622 4.12 -17.13 -27.19
C LEU A 622 3.91 -17.47 -28.68
N ALA A 623 3.74 -16.47 -29.55
CA ALA A 623 3.50 -16.69 -30.98
C ALA A 623 4.63 -17.49 -31.65
N ARG A 624 5.90 -17.23 -31.28
CA ARG A 624 7.06 -17.98 -31.78
C ARG A 624 7.04 -19.45 -31.38
N GLN A 625 6.55 -19.77 -30.18
CA GLN A 625 6.45 -21.16 -29.71
C GLN A 625 5.41 -21.99 -30.49
N TYR A 626 4.50 -21.32 -31.19
CA TYR A 626 3.53 -21.93 -32.11
C TYR A 626 3.92 -21.70 -33.58
N GLU A 627 5.16 -21.28 -33.84
CA GLU A 627 5.69 -21.07 -35.19
C GLU A 627 4.85 -20.13 -36.06
N LEU A 628 4.14 -19.17 -35.43
CA LEU A 628 3.32 -18.19 -36.14
C LEU A 628 4.21 -17.18 -36.88
N ASP A 629 3.79 -16.76 -38.08
CA ASP A 629 4.52 -15.74 -38.85
C ASP A 629 4.34 -14.35 -38.21
N VAL A 630 5.39 -13.90 -37.54
CA VAL A 630 5.45 -12.60 -36.84
C VAL A 630 6.51 -11.67 -37.42
N ALA A 631 7.12 -11.99 -38.56
CA ALA A 631 8.28 -11.24 -39.07
C ALA A 631 7.96 -9.76 -39.37
N GLU A 632 6.83 -9.49 -40.02
CA GLU A 632 6.37 -8.13 -40.34
C GLU A 632 5.96 -7.35 -39.09
N ILE A 633 5.28 -8.02 -38.15
CA ILE A 633 4.87 -7.48 -36.85
C ILE A 633 6.12 -7.06 -36.07
N GLU A 634 7.12 -7.93 -35.96
CA GLU A 634 8.36 -7.65 -35.27
C GLU A 634 9.14 -6.51 -35.91
N THR A 635 9.19 -6.45 -37.24
CA THR A 635 9.86 -5.37 -37.96
C THR A 635 9.22 -4.02 -37.63
N THR A 636 7.88 -3.97 -37.63
CA THR A 636 7.11 -2.76 -37.29
C THR A 636 7.34 -2.34 -35.84
N LEU A 637 7.39 -3.28 -34.89
CA LEU A 637 7.60 -2.98 -33.47
C LEU A 637 9.05 -2.65 -33.11
N ARG A 638 10.02 -3.11 -33.91
CA ARG A 638 11.46 -2.87 -33.73
C ARG A 638 11.96 -1.59 -34.40
N ALA A 639 11.21 -1.00 -35.32
CA ALA A 639 11.54 0.30 -35.90
C ALA A 639 11.65 1.33 -34.76
N ARG A 640 12.89 1.66 -34.40
CA ARG A 640 13.24 2.62 -33.34
C ARG A 640 13.76 3.86 -34.02
N ASP A 641 12.87 4.78 -34.37
CA ASP A 641 13.32 6.13 -34.69
C ASP A 641 13.29 6.99 -33.41
N GLU A 642 14.32 7.82 -33.24
CA GLU A 642 14.45 8.72 -32.08
C GLU A 642 13.38 9.84 -32.13
N GLU A 643 12.79 10.09 -33.30
CA GLU A 643 11.76 11.10 -33.57
C GLU A 643 10.42 10.45 -33.96
N MET A 644 9.82 9.72 -33.02
CA MET A 644 8.59 8.98 -33.34
C MET A 644 7.32 9.86 -33.35
N SER A 645 6.54 9.74 -34.43
CA SER A 645 5.30 10.51 -34.70
C SER A 645 4.02 9.83 -34.18
N LEU A 646 2.91 10.59 -34.10
CA LEU A 646 1.58 10.03 -33.80
C LEU A 646 1.14 8.96 -34.82
N GLU A 647 1.61 9.02 -36.06
CA GLU A 647 1.29 8.03 -37.10
C GLU A 647 1.96 6.69 -36.82
N GLU A 648 3.21 6.68 -36.35
CA GLU A 648 3.91 5.46 -35.95
C GLU A 648 3.29 4.81 -34.71
N LEU A 649 2.71 5.63 -33.83
CA LEU A 649 1.85 5.17 -32.74
C LEU A 649 0.68 4.32 -33.25
N HIS A 650 0.04 4.76 -34.34
CA HIS A 650 -1.03 4.01 -34.99
C HIS A 650 -0.51 2.73 -35.65
N SER A 651 0.65 2.78 -36.30
CA SER A 651 1.28 1.61 -36.92
C SER A 651 1.68 0.53 -35.91
N ALA A 652 2.30 0.91 -34.79
CA ALA A 652 2.64 -0.02 -33.72
C ALA A 652 1.40 -0.59 -33.03
N ARG A 653 0.34 0.22 -32.85
CA ARG A 653 -0.95 -0.28 -32.39
C ARG A 653 -1.53 -1.30 -33.38
N ALA A 654 -1.50 -1.01 -34.68
CA ALA A 654 -1.97 -1.94 -35.70
C ALA A 654 -1.17 -3.25 -35.70
N ALA A 655 0.15 -3.19 -35.51
CA ALA A 655 0.99 -4.39 -35.37
C ALA A 655 0.67 -5.19 -34.09
N LYS A 656 0.42 -4.52 -32.96
CA LYS A 656 -0.05 -5.16 -31.73
C LYS A 656 -1.42 -5.82 -31.91
N ASP A 657 -2.37 -5.12 -32.52
CA ASP A 657 -3.70 -5.64 -32.82
C ASP A 657 -3.62 -6.82 -33.81
N ALA A 658 -2.71 -6.77 -34.79
CA ALA A 658 -2.44 -7.87 -35.72
C ALA A 658 -1.87 -9.09 -35.00
N LEU A 659 -0.91 -8.93 -34.08
CA LEU A 659 -0.39 -10.03 -33.27
C LEU A 659 -1.49 -10.64 -32.39
N PHE A 660 -2.27 -9.79 -31.74
CA PHE A 660 -3.40 -10.23 -30.92
C PHE A 660 -4.38 -11.06 -31.75
N ASN A 661 -4.76 -10.58 -32.93
CA ASN A 661 -5.65 -11.29 -33.85
C ASN A 661 -5.02 -12.60 -34.35
N LEU A 662 -3.72 -12.62 -34.63
CA LEU A 662 -3.00 -13.83 -35.06
C LEU A 662 -3.03 -14.92 -33.96
N ILE A 663 -2.76 -14.52 -32.72
CA ILE A 663 -2.87 -15.40 -31.55
C ILE A 663 -4.32 -15.89 -31.36
N TYR A 664 -5.29 -14.98 -31.48
CA TYR A 664 -6.71 -15.29 -31.30
C TYR A 664 -7.27 -16.18 -32.42
N ALA A 665 -6.75 -16.05 -33.63
CA ALA A 665 -7.11 -16.87 -34.78
C ALA A 665 -6.47 -18.27 -34.76
N THR A 666 -5.56 -18.54 -33.81
CA THR A 666 -4.88 -19.84 -33.66
C THR A 666 -5.62 -20.70 -32.62
N PRO A 667 -6.39 -21.73 -33.02
CA PRO A 667 -7.24 -22.49 -32.10
C PRO A 667 -6.46 -23.14 -30.96
N ALA A 668 -5.27 -23.69 -31.26
CA ALA A 668 -4.35 -24.28 -30.29
C ALA A 668 -4.02 -23.36 -29.11
N ILE A 669 -3.97 -22.04 -29.37
CA ILE A 669 -3.73 -21.05 -28.33
C ILE A 669 -5.04 -20.57 -27.73
N TYR A 670 -5.95 -20.08 -28.57
CA TYR A 670 -7.16 -19.38 -28.13
C TYR A 670 -8.10 -20.28 -27.31
N GLU A 671 -8.47 -21.44 -27.87
CA GLU A 671 -9.46 -22.33 -27.26
C GLU A 671 -8.92 -22.91 -25.95
N THR A 672 -7.65 -23.33 -25.96
CA THR A 672 -6.96 -23.83 -24.76
C THR A 672 -6.80 -22.73 -23.70
N ARG A 673 -6.45 -21.50 -24.10
CA ARG A 673 -6.36 -20.37 -23.16
C ARG A 673 -7.72 -20.04 -22.54
N GLU A 674 -8.80 -20.07 -23.30
CA GLU A 674 -10.16 -19.85 -22.80
C GLU A 674 -10.52 -20.88 -21.71
N LEU A 675 -10.21 -22.16 -21.95
CA LEU A 675 -10.40 -23.22 -20.96
C LEU A 675 -9.57 -22.99 -19.69
N LEU A 676 -8.31 -22.57 -19.83
CA LEU A 676 -7.45 -22.28 -18.67
C LEU A 676 -7.92 -21.04 -17.88
N VAL A 677 -8.46 -20.02 -18.56
CA VAL A 677 -9.10 -18.86 -17.90
C VAL A 677 -10.36 -19.28 -17.14
N LYS A 678 -11.16 -20.16 -17.74
CA LYS A 678 -12.35 -20.74 -17.10
C LYS A 678 -11.98 -21.59 -15.88
N ALA A 679 -11.01 -22.49 -16.00
CA ALA A 679 -10.48 -23.28 -14.90
C ALA A 679 -9.94 -22.40 -13.77
N SER A 680 -9.17 -21.37 -14.12
CA SER A 680 -8.65 -20.37 -13.17
C SER A 680 -9.76 -19.68 -12.39
N SER A 681 -10.84 -19.28 -13.07
CA SER A 681 -12.01 -18.65 -12.43
C SER A 681 -12.76 -19.60 -11.50
N ILE A 682 -12.87 -20.88 -11.86
CA ILE A 682 -13.50 -21.91 -11.02
C ILE A 682 -12.67 -22.20 -9.78
N ILE A 683 -11.35 -22.39 -9.93
CA ILE A 683 -10.41 -22.60 -8.80
C ILE A 683 -10.41 -21.37 -7.88
N ARG A 684 -10.45 -20.16 -8.43
CA ARG A 684 -10.65 -18.91 -7.70
C ARG A 684 -11.96 -18.93 -6.90
N GLY A 685 -13.03 -19.45 -7.50
CA GLY A 685 -14.32 -19.63 -6.82
C GLY A 685 -14.27 -20.67 -5.69
N CYS A 686 -13.51 -21.76 -5.86
CA CYS A 686 -13.29 -22.76 -4.81
C CYS A 686 -12.61 -22.13 -3.59
N ASP A 687 -11.53 -21.38 -3.81
CA ASP A 687 -10.82 -20.65 -2.74
C ASP A 687 -11.76 -19.71 -1.98
N GLU A 688 -12.55 -18.93 -2.70
CA GLU A 688 -13.54 -18.00 -2.12
C GLU A 688 -14.63 -18.72 -1.32
N ALA A 689 -15.15 -19.83 -1.86
CA ALA A 689 -16.16 -20.64 -1.18
C ALA A 689 -15.60 -21.33 0.07
N ILE A 690 -14.35 -21.81 0.04
CA ILE A 690 -13.67 -22.37 1.22
C ILE A 690 -13.40 -21.28 2.26
N CYS A 691 -12.97 -20.09 1.84
CA CYS A 691 -12.86 -18.94 2.72
C CYS A 691 -14.21 -18.64 3.38
N SER A 692 -15.30 -18.64 2.61
CA SER A 692 -16.65 -18.43 3.15
C SER A 692 -17.09 -19.52 4.14
N LEU A 693 -16.84 -20.81 3.84
CA LEU A 693 -17.04 -21.92 4.80
C LEU A 693 -16.25 -21.71 6.08
N HIS A 694 -15.00 -21.27 5.95
CA HIS A 694 -14.15 -20.97 7.09
C HIS A 694 -14.75 -19.82 7.92
N GLY A 695 -15.23 -18.75 7.27
CA GLY A 695 -15.89 -17.62 7.92
C GLY A 695 -17.19 -17.97 8.64
N GLN A 696 -17.90 -19.01 8.18
CA GLN A 696 -19.11 -19.57 8.80
C GLN A 696 -18.80 -20.63 9.89
N GLU A 697 -17.60 -20.63 10.47
CA GLU A 697 -17.15 -21.57 11.51
C GLU A 697 -17.09 -23.05 11.11
N ASN A 698 -17.22 -23.35 9.81
CA ASN A 698 -17.09 -24.71 9.32
C ASN A 698 -15.63 -25.11 9.09
N ILE A 699 -14.75 -24.79 10.04
CA ILE A 699 -13.28 -24.87 9.93
C ILE A 699 -12.84 -26.30 9.60
N LYS A 700 -13.44 -27.31 10.22
CA LYS A 700 -13.12 -28.72 9.93
C LYS A 700 -13.43 -29.09 8.48
N LYS A 701 -14.57 -28.63 7.93
CA LYS A 701 -14.91 -28.83 6.51
C LYS A 701 -13.98 -28.03 5.61
N ALA A 702 -13.70 -26.76 5.93
CA ALA A 702 -12.77 -25.93 5.17
C ALA A 702 -11.35 -26.55 5.10
N ARG A 703 -10.80 -27.00 6.23
CA ARG A 703 -9.50 -27.71 6.29
C ARG A 703 -9.53 -29.08 5.59
N LYS A 704 -10.68 -29.72 5.47
CA LYS A 704 -10.86 -30.97 4.71
C LYS A 704 -10.96 -30.74 3.21
N LEU A 705 -11.62 -29.67 2.78
CA LEU A 705 -11.89 -29.37 1.37
C LEU A 705 -10.78 -28.53 0.72
N GLY A 706 -10.13 -27.64 1.46
CA GLY A 706 -9.02 -26.80 0.99
C GLY A 706 -7.91 -27.57 0.28
N PRO A 707 -7.33 -28.62 0.90
CA PRO A 707 -6.30 -29.44 0.27
C PRO A 707 -6.77 -30.12 -1.04
N LYS A 708 -8.08 -30.29 -1.25
CA LYS A 708 -8.61 -30.87 -2.50
C LYS A 708 -8.54 -29.91 -3.68
N VAL A 709 -8.39 -28.60 -3.44
CA VAL A 709 -8.21 -27.61 -4.52
C VAL A 709 -6.78 -27.66 -5.07
N VAL A 710 -5.81 -28.01 -4.23
CA VAL A 710 -4.38 -27.96 -4.57
C VAL A 710 -4.03 -28.75 -5.83
N PRO A 711 -4.47 -30.01 -6.02
CA PRO A 711 -4.20 -30.75 -7.25
C PRO A 711 -4.68 -30.02 -8.52
N TYR A 712 -5.86 -29.39 -8.48
CA TYR A 712 -6.38 -28.64 -9.63
C TYR A 712 -5.57 -27.36 -9.89
N ALA A 713 -5.12 -26.68 -8.85
CA ALA A 713 -4.22 -25.53 -8.98
C ALA A 713 -2.85 -25.92 -9.56
N ARG A 714 -2.31 -27.09 -9.17
CA ARG A 714 -1.08 -27.66 -9.76
C ARG A 714 -1.26 -27.92 -11.24
N THR A 715 -2.30 -28.67 -11.60
CA THR A 715 -2.62 -28.96 -13.00
C THR A 715 -2.83 -27.68 -13.80
N LEU A 716 -3.57 -26.69 -13.29
CA LEU A 716 -3.72 -25.39 -13.95
C LEU A 716 -2.37 -24.74 -14.25
N THR A 717 -1.47 -24.74 -13.27
CA THR A 717 -0.15 -24.12 -13.37
C THR A 717 0.73 -24.84 -14.40
N GLU A 718 0.76 -26.17 -14.36
CA GLU A 718 1.46 -27.00 -15.33
C GLU A 718 0.95 -26.76 -16.75
N LEU A 719 -0.38 -26.79 -16.95
CA LEU A 719 -0.99 -26.56 -18.27
C LEU A 719 -0.69 -25.14 -18.78
N ARG A 720 -0.65 -24.12 -17.91
CA ARG A 720 -0.22 -22.77 -18.28
C ARG A 720 1.23 -22.74 -18.75
N LEU A 721 2.14 -23.46 -18.09
CA LEU A 721 3.54 -23.57 -18.50
C LEU A 721 3.69 -24.34 -19.82
N ARG A 722 2.92 -25.44 -20.01
CA ARG A 722 2.89 -26.20 -21.26
C ARG A 722 2.34 -25.39 -22.43
N LEU A 723 1.27 -24.61 -22.22
CA LEU A 723 0.74 -23.68 -23.23
C LEU A 723 1.83 -22.72 -23.72
N ARG A 724 2.64 -22.18 -22.81
CA ARG A 724 3.75 -21.26 -23.15
C ARG A 724 4.88 -21.92 -23.92
N ARG A 725 4.97 -23.25 -23.92
CA ARG A 725 5.99 -24.03 -24.64
C ARG A 725 5.49 -24.58 -25.98
N GLY A 726 4.33 -24.13 -26.46
CA GLY A 726 3.79 -24.54 -27.76
C GLY A 726 2.83 -25.74 -27.73
N TYR A 727 2.51 -26.30 -26.55
CA TYR A 727 1.74 -27.55 -26.45
C TYR A 727 0.21 -27.37 -26.43
N GLY A 728 -0.32 -26.31 -27.02
CA GLY A 728 -1.71 -25.89 -26.85
C GLY A 728 -2.75 -26.92 -27.30
N ASP A 729 -2.54 -27.56 -28.45
CA ASP A 729 -3.44 -28.61 -28.95
C ASP A 729 -3.38 -29.88 -28.09
N GLU A 730 -2.18 -30.27 -27.66
CA GLU A 730 -1.97 -31.49 -26.87
C GLU A 730 -2.66 -31.42 -25.50
N ILE A 731 -2.70 -30.23 -24.89
CA ILE A 731 -3.22 -30.06 -23.54
C ILE A 731 -4.69 -29.67 -23.49
N LYS A 732 -5.33 -29.44 -24.63
CA LYS A 732 -6.72 -28.93 -24.69
C LYS A 732 -7.68 -29.85 -23.92
N GLN A 733 -7.61 -31.15 -24.16
CA GLN A 733 -8.48 -32.13 -23.47
C GLN A 733 -8.22 -32.15 -21.95
N GLU A 734 -6.96 -32.04 -21.53
CA GLU A 734 -6.60 -31.97 -20.11
C GLU A 734 -7.17 -30.70 -19.45
N ALA A 735 -7.20 -29.58 -20.18
CA ALA A 735 -7.80 -28.33 -19.72
C ALA A 735 -9.34 -28.42 -19.60
N GLU A 736 -10.02 -29.09 -20.53
CA GLU A 736 -11.47 -29.37 -20.44
C GLU A 736 -11.78 -30.24 -19.21
N ASP A 737 -11.01 -31.31 -19.02
CA ASP A 737 -11.10 -32.19 -17.86
C ASP A 737 -10.91 -31.43 -16.54
N LEU A 738 -9.94 -30.51 -16.52
CA LEU A 738 -9.68 -29.66 -15.36
C LEU A 738 -10.87 -28.74 -15.06
N VAL A 739 -11.48 -28.12 -16.08
CA VAL A 739 -12.69 -27.29 -15.92
C VAL A 739 -13.80 -28.11 -15.28
N GLN A 740 -14.10 -29.30 -15.81
CA GLN A 740 -15.19 -30.15 -15.34
C GLN A 740 -14.96 -30.60 -13.89
N LYS A 741 -13.79 -31.16 -13.59
CA LYS A 741 -13.47 -31.67 -12.25
C LYS A 741 -13.41 -30.55 -11.21
N SER A 742 -12.89 -29.37 -11.59
CA SER A 742 -12.87 -28.20 -10.70
C SER A 742 -14.28 -27.69 -10.41
N LEU A 743 -15.19 -27.73 -11.40
CA LEU A 743 -16.57 -27.30 -11.23
C LEU A 743 -17.35 -28.24 -10.31
N GLU A 744 -17.13 -29.55 -10.43
CA GLU A 744 -17.67 -30.55 -9.51
C GLU A 744 -17.21 -30.33 -8.06
N LEU A 745 -15.93 -30.00 -7.87
CA LEU A 745 -15.43 -29.63 -6.54
C LEU A 745 -16.09 -28.33 -6.04
N LEU A 746 -16.22 -27.31 -6.88
CA LEU A 746 -16.89 -26.06 -6.50
C LEU A 746 -18.33 -26.31 -6.05
N HIS A 747 -19.09 -27.10 -6.81
CA HIS A 747 -20.45 -27.50 -6.43
C HIS A 747 -20.47 -28.27 -5.11
N THR A 748 -19.50 -29.15 -4.88
CA THR A 748 -19.36 -29.86 -3.60
C THR A 748 -19.13 -28.88 -2.45
N ILE A 749 -18.26 -27.88 -2.62
CA ILE A 749 -17.98 -26.86 -1.60
C ILE A 749 -19.24 -26.03 -1.33
N TRP A 750 -19.94 -25.57 -2.38
CA TRP A 750 -21.17 -24.79 -2.22
C TRP A 750 -22.30 -25.57 -1.58
N HIS A 751 -22.47 -26.85 -1.91
CA HIS A 751 -23.46 -27.68 -1.22
C HIS A 751 -23.19 -27.76 0.29
N ASN A 752 -21.91 -27.81 0.69
CA ASN A 752 -21.51 -27.77 2.10
C ASN A 752 -21.66 -26.39 2.76
N LEU A 753 -21.87 -25.34 1.97
CA LEU A 753 -22.09 -23.97 2.43
C LEU A 753 -23.58 -23.67 2.61
N ALA A 754 -24.43 -24.34 1.82
CA ALA A 754 -25.88 -24.31 1.97
C ALA A 754 -26.41 -25.25 3.07
N THR A 755 -25.57 -26.16 3.60
CA THR A 755 -25.92 -27.17 4.61
C THR A 755 -25.08 -27.04 5.87
#